data_AF-A0A3M7NMV2-F1
#
_entry.id   AF-A0A3M7NMV2-F1
#
_cell.length_a   1.000
_cell.length_b   1.000
_cell.length_c   1.000
_cell.angle_alpha   90.00
_cell.angle_beta   90.00
_cell.angle_gamma   90.00
#
_symmetry.space_group_name_H-M   'P 1'
#
loop_
_entity.id
_entity.type
_entity.pdbx_description
1 polymer ?
#
loop_
_entity_poly.entity_id
_entity_poly.type
_entity_poly.pdbx_seq_one_letter_code
_entity_poly.pdbx_strand_id
1 'polypeptide(L)'
;MLGPEVAREQLRLLQQDYHDFNPPIVPTLPFPRAVTFAKQVSKGLPCVFSAPGLPCPNESDYPFKALAWTADDLTSLVAAPVEVAITPTGRADAIVSISDYLSDSDERVFLQPATSELTLPDLLQLLNLPRSRAASSPVYYLQSQNSNLTSTSLAPLMQDLPDNFSFAKDVLGEPDARNIWIGNDKSVTSLHRDPYENLYLVLKGSKTFKLWPPVDESAMPTKLVRTGSYQYDASACPPFHINLDQEAKKIPWIDLDPLEPEHERILLANGAKMRIVTVHEAINYWYDMDYEGERHAMRQMVSRLTDIANESHPDGAEVNRKVLNGSVDLVFFETAATTATNGTHSLPFKLNDPDLLKQDSYVHDQWVQAKSGKRFDVIDPGSDKVWASCPDNGVEDVDAAVQSSYRAFKEYSILNPRKRAQLLLKWHELITAAKDDLAKILTHENGKPLAESIGELDYSLGFTWWFAGEAERIQGSIAVPSAPNRRTFIIKQPIGVAVALVPWNFPIAMILRKAGAAFAAGCTMVVKPSPETPLTCLALAHLATKAGFAPGVFNVLTTSLENTPPLSEALCVHPLVKKVTFTGSTRVGKLVAGLCAKNLKKCTLELGGNCPFIVFDDADLEEAATQFTALKWRNAGQACVSANRLYVQSGAYDEFTRLLVEKTSKLKVGHGAAEGTTMGPVTTPRGLEKAEQQAADAVKHGAKLVLGTGKAHAKAKADEGSGLGKGVGGYFMDPTILTGMTQDMLMSREETFAPVAGIFKFEKEEEAVKWANDTSMGLASYAFTKNVDRLWRMLENLEAGMIGLNTGNSSAAESPFGGIKESGYGKESGKDVAVREYLIEKTGTFTISGQY
;
A
#
# COMPACT_ATOMS: atom_id res chain seq x y z
N MET A 1 29.00 -35.89 30.76
CA MET A 1 28.90 -37.25 31.33
C MET A 1 27.51 -37.83 31.06
N LEU A 2 27.27 -38.30 29.85
CA LEU A 2 26.25 -39.32 29.57
C LEU A 2 26.88 -40.26 28.56
N GLY A 3 27.08 -41.51 28.96
CA GLY A 3 27.80 -42.51 28.16
C GLY A 3 27.01 -42.97 26.94
N PRO A 4 27.68 -43.62 25.97
CA PRO A 4 27.07 -44.07 24.71
C PRO A 4 25.84 -44.99 24.87
N GLU A 5 25.65 -45.59 26.04
CA GLU A 5 24.47 -46.41 26.35
C GLU A 5 23.21 -45.57 26.60
N VAL A 6 23.32 -44.39 27.21
CA VAL A 6 22.17 -43.49 27.44
C VAL A 6 21.71 -42.85 26.13
N ALA A 7 22.64 -42.56 25.22
CA ALA A 7 22.32 -42.08 23.87
C ALA A 7 21.63 -43.17 23.02
N ARG A 8 21.98 -44.45 23.21
CA ARG A 8 21.29 -45.57 22.55
C ARG A 8 19.87 -45.77 23.06
N GLU A 9 19.63 -45.62 24.35
CA GLU A 9 18.27 -45.77 24.90
C GLU A 9 17.35 -44.62 24.48
N GLN A 10 17.86 -43.38 24.38
CA GLN A 10 17.09 -42.27 23.80
C GLN A 10 16.82 -42.43 22.30
N LEU A 11 17.78 -43.00 21.53
CA LEU A 11 17.54 -43.33 20.12
C LEU A 11 16.50 -44.46 19.96
N ARG A 12 16.49 -45.44 20.88
CA ARG A 12 15.53 -46.55 20.90
C ARG A 12 14.11 -46.06 21.19
N LEU A 13 13.96 -45.10 22.10
CA LEU A 13 12.67 -44.47 22.42
C LEU A 13 12.16 -43.59 21.27
N LEU A 14 13.04 -42.82 20.61
CA LEU A 14 12.71 -42.05 19.40
C LEU A 14 12.34 -42.95 18.20
N GLN A 15 12.89 -44.17 18.12
CA GLN A 15 12.53 -45.15 17.10
C GLN A 15 11.20 -45.87 17.40
N GLN A 16 10.79 -45.99 18.67
CA GLN A 16 9.46 -46.51 19.02
C GLN A 16 8.35 -45.51 18.68
N ASP A 17 8.56 -44.21 18.88
CA ASP A 17 7.57 -43.17 18.52
C ASP A 17 7.44 -42.94 16.99
N TYR A 18 8.43 -43.38 16.20
CA TYR A 18 8.40 -43.25 14.73
C TYR A 18 7.64 -44.38 14.03
N HIS A 19 7.24 -45.44 14.75
CA HIS A 19 6.58 -46.62 14.17
C HIS A 19 5.03 -46.54 14.16
N ASP A 20 4.42 -45.55 14.83
CA ASP A 20 2.96 -45.42 14.93
C ASP A 20 2.32 -44.43 13.93
N PHE A 21 3.08 -43.82 13.03
CA PHE A 21 2.55 -42.91 12.00
C PHE A 21 3.03 -43.25 10.59
N ASN A 22 2.35 -44.22 9.96
CA ASN A 22 2.31 -44.30 8.49
C ASN A 22 1.10 -45.10 7.99
N PRO A 23 0.11 -44.49 7.32
CA PRO A 23 -0.73 -45.17 6.33
C PRO A 23 -0.17 -44.99 4.89
N PRO A 24 -0.63 -45.81 3.93
CA PRO A 24 0.16 -46.26 2.79
C PRO A 24 0.25 -45.30 1.60
N ILE A 25 1.35 -45.41 0.84
CA ILE A 25 1.56 -44.82 -0.48
C ILE A 25 0.81 -45.64 -1.55
N VAL A 26 0.03 -44.97 -2.41
CA VAL A 26 -0.54 -45.49 -3.68
C VAL A 26 -0.22 -44.48 -4.81
N PRO A 27 0.07 -44.92 -6.05
CA PRO A 27 0.95 -44.20 -6.98
C PRO A 27 0.27 -43.15 -7.88
N THR A 28 1.13 -42.25 -8.34
CA THR A 28 0.97 -41.09 -9.26
C THR A 28 0.15 -41.28 -10.54
N LEU A 29 -0.60 -40.22 -10.95
CA LEU A 29 -0.67 -39.54 -12.29
C LEU A 29 -2.03 -38.81 -12.47
N PRO A 30 -2.21 -37.86 -13.42
CA PRO A 30 -1.47 -36.63 -13.76
C PRO A 30 -2.31 -35.36 -13.47
N PHE A 31 -1.69 -34.19 -13.35
CA PHE A 31 -2.42 -32.91 -13.29
C PHE A 31 -3.03 -32.54 -14.65
N PRO A 32 -4.30 -32.08 -14.67
CA PRO A 32 -4.69 -30.99 -15.55
C PRO A 32 -5.25 -29.80 -14.76
N ARG A 33 -5.17 -28.65 -15.42
CA ARG A 33 -5.44 -27.28 -14.96
C ARG A 33 -6.83 -27.06 -14.34
N ALA A 34 -6.91 -26.03 -13.50
CA ALA A 34 -8.11 -25.45 -12.91
C ALA A 34 -9.22 -25.16 -13.92
N VAL A 35 -10.47 -25.57 -13.60
CA VAL A 35 -11.73 -25.03 -14.16
C VAL A 35 -12.86 -25.20 -13.13
N THR A 36 -13.37 -24.06 -12.67
CA THR A 36 -14.73 -23.67 -12.21
C THR A 36 -15.73 -24.70 -11.64
N PHE A 37 -16.24 -24.33 -10.46
CA PHE A 37 -17.25 -24.98 -9.61
C PHE A 37 -18.64 -25.07 -10.28
N ALA A 38 -18.93 -26.14 -11.04
CA ALA A 38 -20.30 -26.41 -11.53
C ALA A 38 -20.59 -27.87 -11.92
N LYS A 39 -19.73 -28.85 -11.59
CA LYS A 39 -19.87 -30.22 -12.14
C LYS A 39 -19.88 -31.36 -11.13
N GLN A 40 -20.28 -31.10 -9.88
CA GLN A 40 -20.33 -32.12 -8.83
C GLN A 40 -21.71 -32.50 -8.29
N VAL A 41 -22.82 -32.00 -8.84
CA VAL A 41 -24.16 -32.41 -8.39
C VAL A 41 -24.74 -33.63 -9.14
N SER A 42 -24.10 -34.10 -10.22
CA SER A 42 -24.64 -35.23 -11.01
C SER A 42 -24.03 -36.61 -10.74
N LYS A 43 -23.37 -36.82 -9.59
CA LYS A 43 -22.84 -38.16 -9.24
C LYS A 43 -23.25 -38.61 -7.85
N GLY A 44 -24.38 -39.34 -7.81
CA GLY A 44 -24.68 -40.35 -6.81
C GLY A 44 -25.42 -39.85 -5.57
N LEU A 45 -26.75 -39.86 -5.63
CA LEU A 45 -27.61 -39.83 -4.44
C LEU A 45 -27.55 -41.20 -3.74
N PRO A 46 -27.18 -41.30 -2.44
CA PRO A 46 -27.59 -42.40 -1.60
C PRO A 46 -28.94 -42.03 -0.95
N CYS A 47 -29.95 -42.82 -1.27
CA CYS A 47 -31.18 -43.14 -0.55
C CYS A 47 -31.61 -42.24 0.63
N VAL A 48 -32.79 -41.60 0.50
CA VAL A 48 -33.64 -41.30 1.68
C VAL A 48 -35.11 -41.67 1.39
N PHE A 49 -35.42 -42.95 1.63
CA PHE A 49 -36.71 -43.34 2.20
C PHE A 49 -36.38 -44.39 3.26
N SER A 50 -36.35 -44.00 4.53
CA SER A 50 -36.44 -44.95 5.64
C SER A 50 -37.37 -44.40 6.71
N ALA A 51 -38.31 -45.24 7.13
CA ALA A 51 -39.32 -45.00 8.16
C ALA A 51 -38.70 -44.52 9.49
N PRO A 52 -39.48 -43.81 10.35
CA PRO A 52 -38.94 -43.16 11.53
C PRO A 52 -38.35 -44.17 12.53
N GLY A 53 -37.07 -44.03 12.88
CA GLY A 53 -36.50 -44.75 14.03
C GLY A 53 -35.04 -45.24 13.97
N LEU A 54 -34.21 -44.89 12.97
CA LEU A 54 -32.79 -45.28 12.95
C LEU A 54 -31.87 -44.09 12.59
N PRO A 55 -30.75 -43.86 13.30
CA PRO A 55 -29.82 -42.78 13.00
C PRO A 55 -28.96 -43.10 11.78
N CYS A 56 -28.76 -42.11 10.90
CA CYS A 56 -27.97 -42.22 9.69
C CYS A 56 -26.46 -42.15 10.02
N PRO A 57 -25.61 -43.10 9.57
CA PRO A 57 -24.19 -43.08 9.88
C PRO A 57 -23.47 -42.21 8.84
N ASN A 58 -23.34 -40.92 9.14
CA ASN A 58 -22.29 -39.99 8.72
C ASN A 58 -22.78 -38.57 9.04
N GLU A 59 -22.57 -38.12 10.27
CA GLU A 59 -22.54 -36.69 10.57
C GLU A 59 -21.23 -36.14 9.97
N SER A 60 -21.30 -35.76 8.70
CA SER A 60 -20.38 -34.75 8.17
C SER A 60 -20.99 -33.39 8.48
N ASP A 61 -20.23 -32.50 9.13
CA ASP A 61 -20.57 -31.10 9.44
C ASP A 61 -20.82 -30.24 8.18
N TYR A 62 -21.87 -30.56 7.43
CA TYR A 62 -22.38 -29.80 6.31
C TYR A 62 -23.88 -29.51 6.53
N PRO A 63 -24.32 -28.24 6.54
CA PRO A 63 -25.65 -27.86 7.02
C PRO A 63 -26.79 -28.13 6.03
N PHE A 64 -26.68 -29.12 5.14
CA PHE A 64 -27.57 -29.28 3.98
C PHE A 64 -28.19 -30.68 3.88
N LYS A 65 -29.54 -30.74 3.81
CA LYS A 65 -30.30 -31.97 3.49
C LYS A 65 -30.94 -31.83 2.09
N ALA A 66 -30.71 -32.82 1.22
CA ALA A 66 -31.32 -32.89 -0.11
C ALA A 66 -32.42 -33.97 -0.16
N LEU A 67 -33.64 -33.62 -0.55
CA LEU A 67 -34.77 -34.56 -0.71
C LEU A 67 -35.30 -34.54 -2.16
N ALA A 68 -35.60 -35.71 -2.71
CA ALA A 68 -36.22 -35.86 -4.03
C ALA A 68 -37.75 -35.82 -3.93
N TRP A 69 -38.43 -35.16 -4.87
CA TRP A 69 -39.88 -34.89 -4.79
C TRP A 69 -40.55 -34.92 -6.17
N THR A 70 -41.88 -35.11 -6.19
CA THR A 70 -42.76 -35.07 -7.38
C THR A 70 -43.68 -33.84 -7.37
N ALA A 71 -44.27 -33.48 -8.53
CA ALA A 71 -45.15 -32.30 -8.64
C ALA A 71 -46.31 -32.30 -7.63
N ASP A 72 -46.84 -33.48 -7.29
CA ASP A 72 -47.92 -33.62 -6.32
C ASP A 72 -47.43 -33.36 -4.88
N ASP A 73 -46.19 -33.71 -4.54
CA ASP A 73 -45.61 -33.50 -3.20
C ASP A 73 -45.49 -32.00 -2.85
N LEU A 74 -45.22 -31.15 -3.85
CA LEU A 74 -45.03 -29.70 -3.71
C LEU A 74 -46.28 -28.95 -3.22
N THR A 75 -47.47 -29.43 -3.58
CA THR A 75 -48.73 -28.75 -3.19
C THR A 75 -48.96 -28.78 -1.68
N SER A 76 -48.37 -29.75 -0.98
CA SER A 76 -48.48 -29.92 0.47
C SER A 76 -47.39 -29.20 1.28
N LEU A 77 -46.28 -28.80 0.65
CA LEU A 77 -45.03 -28.46 1.34
C LEU A 77 -44.78 -26.96 1.53
N VAL A 78 -45.58 -26.07 0.93
CA VAL A 78 -45.21 -24.65 0.88
C VAL A 78 -46.23 -23.77 1.60
N ALA A 79 -45.92 -23.47 2.86
CA ALA A 79 -46.50 -22.32 3.59
C ALA A 79 -45.45 -21.23 3.86
N ALA A 80 -44.21 -21.41 3.37
CA ALA A 80 -43.05 -20.55 3.59
C ALA A 80 -42.50 -19.97 2.27
N PRO A 81 -41.68 -18.90 2.31
CA PRO A 81 -40.90 -18.43 1.17
C PRO A 81 -40.04 -19.55 0.57
N VAL A 82 -39.88 -19.53 -0.75
CA VAL A 82 -39.13 -20.58 -1.47
C VAL A 82 -38.29 -19.96 -2.58
N GLU A 83 -37.03 -20.37 -2.66
CA GLU A 83 -36.10 -20.11 -3.77
C GLU A 83 -36.17 -21.25 -4.78
N VAL A 84 -36.21 -20.95 -6.08
CA VAL A 84 -36.24 -21.94 -7.16
C VAL A 84 -35.11 -21.65 -8.14
N ALA A 85 -34.24 -22.63 -8.36
CA ALA A 85 -33.22 -22.58 -9.40
C ALA A 85 -33.79 -23.07 -10.74
N ILE A 86 -33.50 -22.35 -11.84
CA ILE A 86 -33.95 -22.68 -13.20
C ILE A 86 -32.75 -22.84 -14.13
N THR A 87 -32.79 -23.89 -14.94
CA THR A 87 -31.84 -24.19 -16.03
C THR A 87 -31.97 -23.24 -17.23
N PRO A 88 -30.96 -23.16 -18.11
CA PRO A 88 -30.98 -22.27 -19.28
C PRO A 88 -32.13 -22.51 -20.26
N THR A 89 -32.76 -23.69 -20.22
CA THR A 89 -33.92 -24.04 -21.06
C THR A 89 -35.27 -23.71 -20.42
N GLY A 90 -35.28 -23.03 -19.27
CA GLY A 90 -36.51 -22.66 -18.55
C GLY A 90 -37.13 -23.79 -17.73
N ARG A 91 -36.34 -24.79 -17.32
CA ARG A 91 -36.81 -25.91 -16.47
C ARG A 91 -36.28 -25.80 -15.05
N ALA A 92 -37.09 -26.14 -14.05
CA ALA A 92 -36.69 -26.07 -12.64
C ALA A 92 -35.66 -27.15 -12.28
N ASP A 93 -34.61 -26.77 -11.56
CA ASP A 93 -33.48 -27.65 -11.20
C ASP A 93 -33.41 -27.96 -9.70
N ALA A 94 -33.83 -27.03 -8.83
CA ALA A 94 -33.93 -27.24 -7.39
C ALA A 94 -34.86 -26.20 -6.75
N ILE A 95 -35.43 -26.52 -5.59
CA ILE A 95 -36.31 -25.67 -4.80
C ILE A 95 -35.82 -25.65 -3.35
N VAL A 96 -35.63 -24.48 -2.76
CA VAL A 96 -35.11 -24.30 -1.40
C VAL A 96 -36.17 -23.61 -0.56
N SER A 97 -36.67 -24.28 0.48
CA SER A 97 -37.60 -23.62 1.40
C SER A 97 -36.84 -22.82 2.44
N ILE A 98 -37.21 -21.56 2.60
CA ILE A 98 -36.60 -20.63 3.55
C ILE A 98 -37.71 -20.24 4.53
N SER A 99 -37.81 -20.92 5.68
CA SER A 99 -38.83 -20.56 6.67
C SER A 99 -38.29 -19.50 7.65
N ASP A 100 -38.91 -18.32 7.66
CA ASP A 100 -38.59 -17.19 8.55
C ASP A 100 -38.99 -17.38 10.04
N TYR A 101 -39.30 -18.61 10.49
CA TYR A 101 -39.80 -18.84 11.85
C TYR A 101 -39.30 -20.16 12.46
N LEU A 102 -37.99 -20.32 12.65
CA LEU A 102 -37.46 -21.21 13.68
C LEU A 102 -36.15 -20.65 14.25
N SER A 103 -36.09 -20.61 15.57
CA SER A 103 -34.97 -20.25 16.42
C SER A 103 -33.77 -21.21 16.27
N ASP A 104 -32.56 -20.65 16.32
CA ASP A 104 -31.27 -21.28 16.69
C ASP A 104 -30.75 -22.50 15.91
N SER A 105 -31.21 -22.79 14.68
CA SER A 105 -30.50 -23.76 13.81
C SER A 105 -30.50 -23.34 12.33
N ASP A 106 -29.31 -23.06 11.78
CA ASP A 106 -29.00 -22.71 10.38
C ASP A 106 -29.21 -23.86 9.36
N GLU A 107 -30.25 -24.68 9.48
CA GLU A 107 -30.52 -25.75 8.48
C GLU A 107 -31.31 -25.21 7.28
N ARG A 108 -30.71 -25.23 6.08
CA ARG A 108 -31.39 -24.96 4.80
C ARG A 108 -31.77 -26.27 4.10
N VAL A 109 -33.03 -26.41 3.67
CA VAL A 109 -33.53 -27.64 3.02
C VAL A 109 -33.61 -27.45 1.51
N PHE A 110 -32.88 -28.30 0.77
CA PHE A 110 -32.86 -28.31 -0.69
C PHE A 110 -33.73 -29.47 -1.21
N LEU A 111 -34.68 -29.15 -2.07
CA LEU A 111 -35.60 -30.09 -2.70
C LEU A 111 -35.23 -30.18 -4.18
N GLN A 112 -34.75 -31.33 -4.66
CA GLN A 112 -34.41 -31.52 -6.06
C GLN A 112 -35.50 -32.32 -6.79
N PRO A 113 -36.10 -31.81 -7.89
CA PRO A 113 -37.16 -32.51 -8.59
C PRO A 113 -36.63 -33.85 -9.13
N ALA A 114 -37.40 -34.92 -8.92
CA ALA A 114 -36.98 -36.28 -9.28
C ALA A 114 -36.81 -36.48 -10.80
N THR A 115 -37.41 -35.60 -11.63
CA THR A 115 -37.26 -35.59 -13.08
C THR A 115 -37.14 -34.16 -13.62
N SER A 116 -36.31 -33.98 -14.64
CA SER A 116 -36.01 -32.69 -15.29
C SER A 116 -37.11 -32.20 -16.23
N GLU A 117 -38.39 -32.50 -15.97
CA GLU A 117 -39.49 -32.28 -16.92
C GLU A 117 -40.42 -31.10 -16.58
N LEU A 118 -40.33 -30.52 -15.37
CA LEU A 118 -41.16 -29.36 -15.00
C LEU A 118 -40.68 -28.08 -15.68
N THR A 119 -41.53 -27.51 -16.54
CA THR A 119 -41.28 -26.21 -17.18
C THR A 119 -41.69 -25.07 -16.24
N LEU A 120 -41.11 -23.88 -16.42
CA LEU A 120 -41.44 -22.71 -15.60
C LEU A 120 -42.94 -22.36 -15.61
N PRO A 121 -43.67 -22.41 -16.75
CA PRO A 121 -45.14 -22.23 -16.73
C PRO A 121 -45.88 -23.22 -15.85
N ASP A 122 -45.51 -24.51 -15.89
CA ASP A 122 -46.13 -25.55 -15.06
C ASP A 122 -45.89 -25.28 -13.56
N LEU A 123 -44.67 -24.82 -13.23
CA LEU A 123 -44.28 -24.46 -11.88
C LEU A 123 -45.04 -23.23 -11.36
N LEU A 124 -45.15 -22.19 -12.19
CA LEU A 124 -45.93 -20.99 -11.86
C LEU A 124 -47.41 -21.33 -11.65
N GLN A 125 -47.96 -22.25 -12.44
CA GLN A 125 -49.34 -22.70 -12.28
C GLN A 125 -49.54 -23.49 -10.96
N LEU A 126 -48.60 -24.35 -10.59
CA LEU A 126 -48.58 -25.07 -9.30
C LEU A 126 -48.48 -24.12 -8.09
N LEU A 127 -47.67 -23.06 -8.19
CA LEU A 127 -47.48 -22.07 -7.12
C LEU A 127 -48.63 -21.06 -7.01
N ASN A 128 -49.46 -20.94 -8.04
CA ASN A 128 -50.58 -20.00 -8.12
C ASN A 128 -51.95 -20.63 -7.79
N LEU A 129 -51.98 -21.88 -7.30
CA LEU A 129 -53.21 -22.51 -6.79
C LEU A 129 -53.66 -21.84 -5.47
N PRO A 130 -54.97 -21.57 -5.27
CA PRO A 130 -55.46 -20.81 -4.13
C PRO A 130 -55.24 -21.57 -2.82
N ARG A 131 -54.32 -21.09 -1.98
CA ARG A 131 -54.08 -21.66 -0.65
C ARG A 131 -55.05 -21.08 0.37
N SER A 132 -55.88 -21.94 0.94
CA SER A 132 -56.77 -21.59 2.04
C SER A 132 -55.99 -21.52 3.37
N ARG A 133 -55.89 -20.30 3.92
CA ARG A 133 -55.71 -19.90 5.34
C ARG A 133 -54.62 -18.85 5.48
N ALA A 134 -54.99 -17.81 6.21
CA ALA A 134 -54.25 -16.58 6.49
C ALA A 134 -52.76 -16.77 6.80
N ALA A 135 -51.91 -16.49 5.82
CA ALA A 135 -50.51 -16.12 5.98
C ALA A 135 -50.21 -15.05 4.92
N SER A 136 -49.37 -14.07 5.27
CA SER A 136 -48.84 -13.06 4.34
C SER A 136 -48.36 -13.73 3.05
N SER A 137 -48.72 -13.17 1.89
CA SER A 137 -48.43 -13.75 0.57
C SER A 137 -46.97 -14.27 0.49
N PRO A 138 -46.74 -15.57 0.23
CA PRO A 138 -45.39 -16.08 0.10
C PRO A 138 -44.67 -15.41 -1.07
N VAL A 139 -43.46 -14.92 -0.81
CA VAL A 139 -42.56 -14.36 -1.83
C VAL A 139 -41.72 -15.50 -2.37
N TYR A 140 -41.72 -15.64 -3.69
CA TYR A 140 -40.98 -16.70 -4.38
C TYR A 140 -39.79 -16.09 -5.12
N TYR A 141 -38.63 -16.73 -5.02
CA TYR A 141 -37.40 -16.23 -5.60
C TYR A 141 -36.95 -17.16 -6.73
N LEU A 142 -36.54 -16.59 -7.87
CA LEU A 142 -36.04 -17.37 -9.02
C LEU A 142 -34.57 -17.08 -9.26
N GLN A 143 -33.74 -18.13 -9.27
CA GLN A 143 -32.28 -18.07 -9.48
C GLN A 143 -31.89 -18.78 -10.78
N SER A 144 -30.99 -18.19 -11.56
CA SER A 144 -30.42 -18.82 -12.76
C SER A 144 -28.96 -19.20 -12.56
N GLN A 145 -28.58 -20.45 -12.87
CA GLN A 145 -27.21 -20.93 -12.71
C GLN A 145 -26.24 -20.57 -13.85
N ASN A 146 -26.65 -19.77 -14.84
CA ASN A 146 -25.79 -19.45 -15.98
C ASN A 146 -25.22 -18.03 -15.93
N SER A 147 -23.88 -17.92 -16.02
CA SER A 147 -23.13 -16.68 -16.10
C SER A 147 -23.26 -15.93 -17.42
N ASN A 148 -23.57 -16.65 -18.49
CA ASN A 148 -23.48 -16.14 -19.86
C ASN A 148 -24.85 -15.79 -20.46
N LEU A 149 -25.88 -15.60 -19.62
CA LEU A 149 -27.16 -15.06 -20.10
C LEU A 149 -27.00 -13.61 -20.53
N THR A 150 -27.13 -13.37 -21.83
CA THR A 150 -27.18 -12.03 -22.43
C THR A 150 -28.55 -11.39 -22.20
N SER A 151 -28.55 -10.05 -22.21
CA SER A 151 -29.67 -9.18 -21.82
C SER A 151 -31.00 -9.44 -22.54
N THR A 152 -30.95 -10.03 -23.74
CA THR A 152 -32.10 -10.26 -24.62
C THR A 152 -32.95 -11.47 -24.22
N SER A 153 -32.42 -12.40 -23.41
CA SER A 153 -33.10 -13.64 -23.02
C SER A 153 -33.89 -13.55 -21.69
N LEU A 154 -33.60 -12.55 -20.87
CA LEU A 154 -34.18 -12.35 -19.53
C LEU A 154 -35.46 -11.50 -19.54
N ALA A 155 -35.55 -10.54 -20.46
CA ALA A 155 -36.66 -9.58 -20.50
C ALA A 155 -38.05 -10.21 -20.69
N PRO A 156 -38.24 -11.23 -21.56
CA PRO A 156 -39.54 -11.89 -21.69
C PRO A 156 -39.90 -12.67 -20.42
N LEU A 157 -38.92 -13.33 -19.80
CA LEU A 157 -39.11 -14.12 -18.58
C LEU A 157 -39.59 -13.27 -17.39
N MET A 158 -39.04 -12.07 -17.23
CA MET A 158 -39.44 -11.16 -16.14
C MET A 158 -40.81 -10.52 -16.36
N GLN A 159 -41.26 -10.34 -17.61
CA GLN A 159 -42.56 -9.73 -17.91
C GLN A 159 -43.74 -10.66 -17.58
N ASP A 160 -43.53 -11.98 -17.66
CA ASP A 160 -44.57 -12.99 -17.43
C ASP A 160 -44.66 -13.44 -15.95
N LEU A 161 -43.83 -12.90 -15.05
CA LEU A 161 -43.85 -13.28 -13.63
C LEU A 161 -45.02 -12.62 -12.87
N PRO A 162 -45.80 -13.39 -12.09
CA PRO A 162 -46.81 -12.84 -11.19
C PRO A 162 -46.19 -11.91 -10.14
N ASP A 163 -46.94 -10.89 -9.69
CA ASP A 163 -46.44 -9.79 -8.86
C ASP A 163 -45.80 -10.23 -7.52
N ASN A 164 -46.07 -11.46 -7.06
CA ASN A 164 -45.51 -12.07 -5.85
C ASN A 164 -44.18 -12.85 -6.05
N PHE A 165 -43.58 -12.80 -7.25
CA PHE A 165 -42.27 -13.41 -7.55
C PHE A 165 -41.18 -12.35 -7.70
N SER A 166 -39.96 -12.60 -7.19
CA SER A 166 -38.78 -11.74 -7.38
C SER A 166 -37.64 -12.52 -8.04
N PHE A 167 -36.78 -11.86 -8.83
CA PHE A 167 -35.73 -12.52 -9.61
C PHE A 167 -34.33 -12.19 -9.06
N ALA A 168 -33.49 -13.20 -8.86
CA ALA A 168 -32.12 -13.04 -8.40
C ALA A 168 -31.13 -13.54 -9.47
N LYS A 169 -30.14 -12.73 -9.83
CA LYS A 169 -29.05 -13.16 -10.71
C LYS A 169 -27.78 -13.36 -9.91
N ASP A 170 -27.20 -14.55 -10.06
CA ASP A 170 -25.93 -14.90 -9.47
C ASP A 170 -24.77 -14.25 -10.24
N VAL A 171 -23.85 -13.58 -9.55
CA VAL A 171 -22.66 -12.92 -10.13
C VAL A 171 -21.46 -13.83 -9.87
N LEU A 172 -21.55 -15.08 -10.35
CA LEU A 172 -20.51 -16.13 -10.46
C LEU A 172 -19.44 -16.30 -9.35
N GLY A 173 -19.41 -17.51 -8.77
CA GLY A 173 -18.25 -18.41 -8.88
C GLY A 173 -17.32 -18.55 -7.67
N GLU A 174 -17.51 -17.76 -6.61
CA GLU A 174 -16.79 -17.89 -5.34
C GLU A 174 -17.77 -18.19 -4.18
N PRO A 175 -17.38 -18.97 -3.15
CA PRO A 175 -18.27 -19.41 -2.07
C PRO A 175 -18.97 -18.27 -1.31
N ASP A 176 -18.45 -17.04 -1.41
CA ASP A 176 -18.89 -15.87 -0.65
C ASP A 176 -19.45 -14.71 -1.53
N ALA A 177 -19.71 -14.96 -2.82
CA ALA A 177 -20.27 -13.94 -3.71
C ALA A 177 -21.76 -13.67 -3.39
N ARG A 178 -22.12 -12.41 -3.08
CA ARG A 178 -23.48 -12.00 -2.72
C ARG A 178 -24.39 -11.91 -3.96
N ASN A 179 -25.56 -12.54 -3.90
CA ASN A 179 -26.61 -12.45 -4.92
C ASN A 179 -27.10 -11.01 -5.13
N ILE A 180 -27.28 -10.58 -6.38
CA ILE A 180 -27.95 -9.31 -6.71
C ILE A 180 -29.44 -9.57 -6.90
N TRP A 181 -30.24 -8.93 -6.05
CA TRP A 181 -31.69 -9.05 -6.02
C TRP A 181 -32.33 -7.98 -6.90
N ILE A 182 -33.08 -8.41 -7.91
CA ILE A 182 -33.88 -7.52 -8.74
C ILE A 182 -35.34 -7.85 -8.41
N GLY A 183 -36.03 -6.97 -7.69
CA GLY A 183 -37.45 -7.14 -7.40
C GLY A 183 -38.29 -7.27 -8.69
N ASN A 184 -39.59 -7.55 -8.58
CA ASN A 184 -40.50 -7.64 -9.73
C ASN A 184 -40.81 -6.28 -10.38
N ASP A 185 -39.79 -5.46 -10.58
CA ASP A 185 -39.93 -4.19 -11.25
C ASP A 185 -39.99 -4.43 -12.77
N LYS A 186 -41.23 -4.44 -13.30
CA LYS A 186 -41.50 -4.62 -14.73
C LYS A 186 -40.96 -3.48 -15.60
N SER A 187 -40.40 -2.43 -14.98
CA SER A 187 -39.64 -1.42 -15.71
C SER A 187 -38.25 -1.93 -16.12
N VAL A 188 -37.69 -2.99 -15.53
CA VAL A 188 -36.42 -3.55 -15.99
C VAL A 188 -36.59 -4.21 -17.35
N THR A 189 -35.90 -3.69 -18.36
CA THR A 189 -36.00 -4.18 -19.75
C THR A 189 -34.81 -5.02 -20.17
N SER A 190 -33.62 -4.83 -19.59
CA SER A 190 -32.46 -5.66 -19.93
C SER A 190 -31.35 -5.55 -18.89
N LEU A 191 -30.51 -6.58 -18.78
CA LEU A 191 -29.32 -6.58 -17.93
C LEU A 191 -28.11 -7.04 -18.74
N HIS A 192 -27.06 -6.23 -18.84
CA HIS A 192 -25.88 -6.59 -19.65
C HIS A 192 -24.58 -6.43 -18.87
N ARG A 193 -23.58 -7.22 -19.26
CA ARG A 193 -22.19 -7.05 -18.84
C ARG A 193 -21.40 -6.43 -19.97
N ASP A 194 -20.50 -5.52 -19.62
CA ASP A 194 -19.48 -5.04 -20.56
C ASP A 194 -18.30 -6.04 -20.62
N PRO A 195 -17.35 -5.86 -21.55
CA PRO A 195 -16.16 -6.72 -21.68
C PRO A 195 -15.23 -6.72 -20.46
N TYR A 196 -15.52 -5.94 -19.43
CA TYR A 196 -14.74 -5.77 -18.21
C TYR A 196 -15.50 -6.26 -16.96
N GLU A 197 -16.57 -7.05 -17.17
CA GLU A 197 -17.39 -7.71 -16.14
C GLU A 197 -18.25 -6.78 -15.27
N ASN A 198 -18.38 -5.49 -15.62
CA ASN A 198 -19.28 -4.57 -14.92
C ASN A 198 -20.74 -4.87 -15.26
N LEU A 199 -21.63 -4.86 -14.27
CA LEU A 199 -23.04 -5.20 -14.45
C LEU A 199 -23.92 -3.93 -14.59
N TYR A 200 -24.71 -3.89 -15.65
CA TYR A 200 -25.61 -2.77 -15.96
C TYR A 200 -27.07 -3.21 -16.05
N LEU A 201 -27.96 -2.40 -15.50
CA LEU A 201 -29.40 -2.63 -15.44
C LEU A 201 -30.14 -1.53 -16.21
N VAL A 202 -30.94 -1.91 -17.20
CA VAL A 202 -31.63 -0.99 -18.11
C VAL A 202 -33.12 -0.97 -17.79
N LEU A 203 -33.68 0.22 -17.56
CA LEU A 203 -35.11 0.41 -17.34
C LEU A 203 -35.83 0.90 -18.61
N LYS A 204 -37.14 0.66 -18.68
CA LYS A 204 -38.05 1.05 -19.75
C LYS A 204 -38.10 2.57 -19.80
N GLY A 205 -37.65 3.17 -20.91
CA GLY A 205 -37.46 4.62 -21.02
C GLY A 205 -36.00 5.09 -21.03
N SER A 206 -35.06 4.19 -21.31
CA SER A 206 -33.66 4.47 -21.71
C SER A 206 -32.66 4.80 -20.59
N LYS A 207 -33.02 4.70 -19.31
CA LYS A 207 -32.06 4.87 -18.21
C LYS A 207 -31.32 3.57 -17.90
N THR A 208 -29.99 3.62 -17.96
CA THR A 208 -29.08 2.50 -17.63
C THR A 208 -28.36 2.81 -16.33
N PHE A 209 -28.34 1.86 -15.40
CA PHE A 209 -27.72 2.00 -14.09
C PHE A 209 -26.57 1.00 -13.94
N LYS A 210 -25.38 1.47 -13.56
CA LYS A 210 -24.24 0.62 -13.22
C LYS A 210 -24.39 0.16 -11.76
N LEU A 211 -24.27 -1.14 -11.52
CA LEU A 211 -24.33 -1.71 -10.18
C LEU A 211 -22.90 -1.88 -9.63
N TRP A 212 -22.59 -1.21 -8.51
CA TRP A 212 -21.33 -1.37 -7.78
C TRP A 212 -21.50 -2.38 -6.63
N PRO A 213 -20.53 -3.28 -6.37
CA PRO A 213 -20.56 -4.09 -5.15
C PRO A 213 -20.30 -3.20 -3.92
N PRO A 214 -20.97 -3.45 -2.78
CA PRO A 214 -20.74 -2.65 -1.57
C PRO A 214 -19.38 -2.94 -0.94
N VAL A 215 -18.70 -1.88 -0.54
CA VAL A 215 -17.47 -1.90 0.26
C VAL A 215 -17.87 -1.67 1.73
N ASP A 216 -17.54 -2.64 2.59
CA ASP A 216 -17.55 -2.60 4.07
C ASP A 216 -18.93 -2.69 4.79
N GLU A 217 -19.02 -3.62 5.76
CA GLU A 217 -20.21 -3.95 6.55
C GLU A 217 -20.45 -3.04 7.76
N SER A 218 -19.43 -2.28 8.21
CA SER A 218 -19.51 -1.52 9.46
C SER A 218 -20.27 -0.18 9.37
N ALA A 219 -20.64 0.25 8.17
CA ALA A 219 -21.27 1.56 7.93
C ALA A 219 -22.79 1.51 7.75
N MET A 220 -23.43 0.34 7.84
CA MET A 220 -24.90 0.25 7.76
C MET A 220 -25.56 0.32 9.15
N PRO A 221 -26.40 1.33 9.44
CA PRO A 221 -27.31 1.24 10.57
C PRO A 221 -28.30 0.11 10.33
N THR A 222 -28.32 -0.87 11.24
CA THR A 222 -29.34 -1.92 11.37
C THR A 222 -30.74 -1.30 11.48
N LYS A 223 -31.42 -1.11 10.36
CA LYS A 223 -32.89 -1.03 10.25
C LYS A 223 -33.31 -1.38 8.82
N LEU A 224 -34.08 -2.47 8.71
CA LEU A 224 -34.74 -2.98 7.51
C LEU A 224 -35.27 -1.90 6.56
N VAL A 225 -35.03 -2.08 5.26
CA VAL A 225 -35.96 -1.64 4.21
C VAL A 225 -37.10 -2.66 4.15
N ARG A 226 -38.10 -2.45 5.01
CA ARG A 226 -39.47 -2.95 4.76
C ARG A 226 -40.13 -1.93 3.84
N THR A 227 -40.62 -2.35 2.68
CA THR A 227 -41.53 -1.56 1.85
C THR A 227 -42.82 -1.31 2.64
N GLY A 228 -42.95 -0.10 3.19
CA GLY A 228 -44.16 0.39 3.84
C GLY A 228 -44.88 1.37 2.93
N SER A 229 -46.09 1.01 2.50
CA SER A 229 -47.06 1.87 1.83
C SER A 229 -47.47 3.04 2.73
N TYR A 230 -47.24 4.28 2.31
CA TYR A 230 -47.94 5.44 2.84
C TYR A 230 -48.99 5.90 1.83
N GLN A 231 -50.28 5.82 2.22
CA GLN A 231 -51.38 6.52 1.56
C GLN A 231 -51.36 7.97 2.04
N TYR A 232 -51.37 8.93 1.11
CA TYR A 232 -51.59 10.34 1.38
C TYR A 232 -52.94 10.76 0.81
N ASP A 233 -53.78 11.38 1.66
CA ASP A 233 -55.12 11.87 1.35
C ASP A 233 -55.05 13.17 0.52
N ALA A 234 -55.79 13.22 -0.58
CA ALA A 234 -55.78 14.29 -1.57
C ALA A 234 -56.79 15.42 -1.29
N SER A 235 -57.26 15.61 -0.05
CA SER A 235 -58.38 16.54 0.22
C SER A 235 -58.22 17.45 1.45
N ALA A 236 -57.24 18.36 1.47
CA ALA A 236 -57.27 19.56 2.32
C ALA A 236 -56.43 20.73 1.75
N CYS A 237 -57.11 21.87 1.48
CA CYS A 237 -56.68 23.22 1.01
C CYS A 237 -55.42 23.86 1.64
N PRO A 238 -55.01 25.11 1.27
CA PRO A 238 -54.74 25.79 -0.01
C PRO A 238 -53.32 26.48 0.02
N PRO A 239 -52.93 27.44 -0.85
CA PRO A 239 -51.51 27.72 -1.17
C PRO A 239 -50.79 28.57 -0.12
N PHE A 240 -49.51 28.26 0.16
CA PHE A 240 -48.61 29.17 0.87
C PHE A 240 -47.23 29.21 0.21
N HIS A 241 -46.79 30.42 -0.12
CA HIS A 241 -45.45 30.74 -0.62
C HIS A 241 -44.40 30.52 0.48
N ILE A 242 -43.28 29.87 0.13
CA ILE A 242 -42.05 29.86 0.94
C ILE A 242 -40.91 30.47 0.13
N ASN A 243 -40.23 31.40 0.79
CA ASN A 243 -39.09 32.19 0.31
C ASN A 243 -37.81 31.33 0.28
N LEU A 244 -37.19 31.19 -0.90
CA LEU A 244 -36.13 30.23 -1.20
C LEU A 244 -34.73 30.60 -0.66
N ASP A 245 -34.56 31.74 0.01
CA ASP A 245 -33.23 32.19 0.44
C ASP A 245 -32.69 31.53 1.72
N GLN A 246 -33.48 30.71 2.44
CA GLN A 246 -33.01 30.09 3.70
C GLN A 246 -32.87 28.56 3.73
N GLU A 247 -33.29 27.81 2.70
CA GLU A 247 -33.21 26.34 2.72
C GLU A 247 -32.09 25.75 1.83
N ALA A 248 -31.35 26.57 1.06
CA ALA A 248 -30.26 26.13 0.18
C ALA A 248 -28.98 25.62 0.90
N LYS A 249 -29.05 25.27 2.18
CA LYS A 249 -27.90 24.81 2.99
C LYS A 249 -27.95 23.34 3.42
N LYS A 250 -28.90 22.54 2.95
CA LYS A 250 -28.95 21.10 3.27
C LYS A 250 -29.46 20.29 2.08
N ILE A 251 -28.56 19.85 1.19
CA ILE A 251 -28.58 18.59 0.39
C ILE A 251 -27.34 18.58 -0.54
N PRO A 252 -26.54 17.49 -0.61
CA PRO A 252 -25.43 17.34 -1.53
C PRO A 252 -25.84 16.69 -2.88
N TRP A 253 -25.46 17.38 -3.96
CA TRP A 253 -25.03 16.98 -5.31
C TRP A 253 -25.86 16.03 -6.23
N ILE A 254 -26.12 16.56 -7.43
CA ILE A 254 -26.64 15.93 -8.65
C ILE A 254 -25.44 15.57 -9.53
N ASP A 255 -25.43 14.37 -10.12
CA ASP A 255 -24.45 13.99 -11.16
C ASP A 255 -25.00 14.34 -12.56
N LEU A 256 -24.18 14.98 -13.40
CA LEU A 256 -24.56 15.50 -14.72
C LEU A 256 -23.87 14.69 -15.84
N ASP A 257 -24.66 14.05 -16.69
CA ASP A 257 -24.22 13.63 -18.04
C ASP A 257 -23.98 14.87 -18.94
N PRO A 258 -23.13 14.78 -19.97
CA PRO A 258 -22.85 15.92 -20.86
C PRO A 258 -24.13 16.34 -21.62
N LEU A 259 -24.45 17.64 -21.54
CA LEU A 259 -25.59 18.25 -22.23
C LEU A 259 -25.38 18.25 -23.75
N GLU A 260 -26.42 17.86 -24.49
CA GLU A 260 -26.52 18.05 -25.94
C GLU A 260 -26.31 19.54 -26.33
N PRO A 261 -25.60 19.85 -27.44
CA PRO A 261 -25.18 21.21 -27.82
C PRO A 261 -26.31 22.26 -27.93
N GLU A 262 -27.55 21.82 -28.11
CA GLU A 262 -28.71 22.70 -28.23
C GLU A 262 -29.17 23.27 -26.87
N HIS A 263 -28.94 22.57 -25.76
CA HIS A 263 -29.32 23.00 -24.42
C HIS A 263 -28.32 24.02 -23.81
N GLU A 264 -27.06 23.97 -24.23
CA GLU A 264 -26.00 24.89 -23.79
C GLU A 264 -26.22 26.34 -24.30
N ARG A 265 -26.75 26.48 -25.53
CA ARG A 265 -27.13 27.79 -26.08
C ARG A 265 -28.33 28.43 -25.36
N ILE A 266 -29.27 27.61 -24.87
CA ILE A 266 -30.46 28.09 -24.16
C ILE A 266 -30.11 28.60 -22.76
N LEU A 267 -29.11 28.00 -22.10
CA LEU A 267 -28.65 28.40 -20.76
C LEU A 267 -27.86 29.73 -20.80
N LEU A 268 -27.05 29.95 -21.84
CA LEU A 268 -26.30 31.19 -22.04
C LEU A 268 -27.19 32.38 -22.44
N ALA A 269 -28.27 32.12 -23.19
CA ALA A 269 -29.22 33.17 -23.60
C ALA A 269 -30.09 33.71 -22.45
N ASN A 270 -30.24 32.97 -21.34
CA ASN A 270 -31.13 33.32 -20.22
C ASN A 270 -30.40 33.85 -18.97
N GLY A 271 -29.11 34.20 -19.09
CA GLY A 271 -28.38 34.91 -18.03
C GLY A 271 -28.09 34.09 -16.77
N ALA A 272 -28.03 32.76 -16.87
CA ALA A 272 -27.66 31.90 -15.74
C ALA A 272 -26.20 32.11 -15.35
N LYS A 273 -25.93 32.47 -14.08
CA LYS A 273 -24.57 32.54 -13.52
C LYS A 273 -24.06 31.12 -13.23
N MET A 274 -23.12 30.66 -14.03
CA MET A 274 -22.36 29.43 -13.76
C MET A 274 -21.42 29.63 -12.58
N ARG A 275 -21.50 28.74 -11.59
CA ARG A 275 -20.52 28.65 -10.50
C ARG A 275 -19.42 27.70 -10.97
N ILE A 276 -18.28 28.26 -11.37
CA ILE A 276 -17.10 27.45 -11.70
C ILE A 276 -16.60 26.83 -10.39
N VAL A 277 -16.73 25.51 -10.30
CA VAL A 277 -16.12 24.71 -9.25
C VAL A 277 -14.60 24.75 -9.46
N THR A 278 -13.87 25.19 -8.44
CA THR A 278 -12.42 25.40 -8.49
C THR A 278 -11.69 24.11 -8.88
N VAL A 279 -10.64 24.24 -9.71
CA VAL A 279 -9.73 23.20 -10.23
C VAL A 279 -9.23 22.19 -9.17
N HIS A 280 -9.30 22.55 -7.89
CA HIS A 280 -8.94 21.70 -6.76
C HIS A 280 -9.87 20.48 -6.54
N GLU A 281 -11.15 20.54 -6.93
CA GLU A 281 -12.07 19.39 -6.81
C GLU A 281 -12.04 18.47 -8.05
N ALA A 282 -11.74 19.03 -9.23
CA ALA A 282 -11.57 18.24 -10.45
C ALA A 282 -10.30 17.37 -10.41
N ILE A 283 -9.24 17.81 -9.72
CA ILE A 283 -8.02 17.03 -9.52
C ILE A 283 -8.27 15.82 -8.61
N ASN A 284 -9.17 15.91 -7.62
CA ASN A 284 -9.52 14.75 -6.81
C ASN A 284 -10.37 13.72 -7.58
N TYR A 285 -11.17 14.17 -8.56
CA TYR A 285 -11.87 13.28 -9.50
C TYR A 285 -10.95 12.65 -10.57
N TRP A 286 -9.76 13.21 -10.79
CA TRP A 286 -8.74 12.64 -11.66
C TRP A 286 -8.12 11.34 -11.10
N TYR A 287 -8.21 11.16 -9.77
CA TYR A 287 -7.60 10.03 -9.05
C TYR A 287 -8.44 8.75 -9.02
N ASP A 288 -9.72 8.78 -9.43
CA ASP A 288 -10.63 7.62 -9.37
C ASP A 288 -11.08 7.08 -10.75
N MET A 289 -10.52 7.59 -11.87
CA MET A 289 -10.92 7.17 -13.22
C MET A 289 -9.94 6.18 -13.87
N ASP A 290 -10.33 4.91 -13.95
CA ASP A 290 -9.49 3.80 -14.44
C ASP A 290 -9.57 3.50 -15.96
N TYR A 291 -10.20 4.34 -16.77
CA TYR A 291 -10.31 4.10 -18.23
C TYR A 291 -9.72 5.21 -19.12
N GLU A 292 -9.01 4.81 -20.18
CA GLU A 292 -8.27 5.69 -21.10
C GLU A 292 -9.17 6.57 -21.98
N GLY A 293 -10.41 6.15 -22.28
CA GLY A 293 -11.34 6.88 -23.14
C GLY A 293 -11.91 8.16 -22.51
N GLU A 294 -12.16 8.15 -21.20
CA GLU A 294 -12.67 9.30 -20.44
C GLU A 294 -11.55 10.32 -20.18
N ARG A 295 -10.32 9.84 -19.97
CA ARG A 295 -9.12 10.71 -19.94
C ARG A 295 -8.90 11.39 -21.29
N HIS A 296 -9.25 10.74 -22.41
CA HIS A 296 -9.17 11.34 -23.74
C HIS A 296 -10.22 12.44 -23.95
N ALA A 297 -11.47 12.21 -23.56
CA ALA A 297 -12.54 13.22 -23.65
C ALA A 297 -12.24 14.46 -22.78
N MET A 298 -11.73 14.26 -21.57
CA MET A 298 -11.37 15.35 -20.67
C MET A 298 -10.14 16.14 -21.16
N ARG A 299 -9.16 15.47 -21.78
CA ARG A 299 -8.03 16.13 -22.46
C ARG A 299 -8.50 17.02 -23.63
N GLN A 300 -9.49 16.56 -24.40
CA GLN A 300 -10.07 17.38 -25.47
C GLN A 300 -10.85 18.59 -24.92
N MET A 301 -11.55 18.45 -23.80
CA MET A 301 -12.27 19.55 -23.16
C MET A 301 -11.31 20.62 -22.60
N VAL A 302 -10.24 20.21 -21.91
CA VAL A 302 -9.22 21.12 -21.37
C VAL A 302 -8.45 21.82 -22.50
N SER A 303 -8.12 21.11 -23.59
CA SER A 303 -7.52 21.72 -24.78
C SER A 303 -8.42 22.81 -25.36
N ARG A 304 -9.73 22.53 -25.54
CA ARG A 304 -10.69 23.51 -26.10
C ARG A 304 -10.88 24.73 -25.19
N LEU A 305 -10.89 24.56 -23.87
CA LEU A 305 -10.99 25.68 -22.92
C LEU A 305 -9.73 26.56 -22.94
N THR A 306 -8.56 25.95 -23.18
CA THR A 306 -7.28 26.66 -23.34
C THR A 306 -7.23 27.42 -24.65
N ASP A 307 -7.74 26.84 -25.73
CA ASP A 307 -7.83 27.51 -27.04
C ASP A 307 -8.79 28.71 -27.01
N ILE A 308 -9.95 28.59 -26.33
CA ILE A 308 -10.92 29.68 -26.13
C ILE A 308 -10.31 30.82 -25.28
N ALA A 309 -9.52 30.50 -24.26
CA ALA A 309 -8.83 31.49 -23.43
C ALA A 309 -7.77 32.27 -24.24
N ASN A 310 -7.07 31.59 -25.16
CA ASN A 310 -6.07 32.19 -26.03
C ASN A 310 -6.70 33.01 -27.18
N GLU A 311 -7.86 32.63 -27.68
CA GLU A 311 -8.61 33.42 -28.69
C GLU A 311 -9.24 34.69 -28.10
N SER A 312 -9.40 34.77 -26.77
CA SER A 312 -10.06 35.89 -26.08
C SER A 312 -9.12 37.06 -25.75
N HIS A 313 -7.79 36.91 -25.90
CA HIS A 313 -6.81 37.98 -25.65
C HIS A 313 -5.59 37.87 -26.60
N PRO A 314 -5.59 38.60 -27.75
CA PRO A 314 -4.54 38.44 -28.75
C PRO A 314 -3.22 39.18 -28.45
N ASP A 315 -3.17 40.14 -27.51
CA ASP A 315 -2.02 41.02 -27.35
C ASP A 315 -1.55 41.14 -25.90
N GLY A 316 -0.25 40.89 -25.68
CA GLY A 316 0.41 41.03 -24.39
C GLY A 316 0.67 42.49 -23.99
N ALA A 317 0.39 42.83 -22.72
CA ALA A 317 0.97 43.98 -22.01
C ALA A 317 0.75 43.88 -20.49
N GLU A 318 1.78 44.24 -19.70
CA GLU A 318 1.67 44.57 -18.27
C GLU A 318 0.75 45.77 -18.03
N VAL A 319 0.09 45.87 -16.86
CA VAL A 319 0.14 47.03 -15.92
C VAL A 319 -0.90 46.97 -14.77
N ASN A 320 -0.42 47.49 -13.64
CA ASN A 320 -0.93 47.76 -12.29
C ASN A 320 -2.40 48.18 -11.98
N ARG A 321 -2.75 47.79 -10.73
CA ARG A 321 -3.84 48.12 -9.78
C ARG A 321 -4.57 49.48 -9.89
N LYS A 322 -5.89 49.43 -9.61
CA LYS A 322 -6.60 50.43 -8.77
C LYS A 322 -7.79 49.82 -8.01
N VAL A 323 -7.86 50.12 -6.71
CA VAL A 323 -8.91 49.72 -5.76
C VAL A 323 -10.13 50.62 -5.89
N LEU A 324 -11.35 50.06 -5.85
CA LEU A 324 -12.53 50.63 -5.16
C LEU A 324 -13.71 49.63 -5.11
N ASN A 325 -14.26 49.50 -3.90
CA ASN A 325 -15.57 48.96 -3.51
C ASN A 325 -15.85 47.46 -3.64
N GLY A 326 -15.59 46.76 -2.52
CA GLY A 326 -16.52 45.76 -1.96
C GLY A 326 -16.76 44.53 -2.83
N SER A 327 -15.74 43.68 -2.97
CA SER A 327 -15.87 42.30 -3.46
C SER A 327 -14.63 41.50 -3.05
N VAL A 328 -14.85 40.21 -2.78
CA VAL A 328 -13.92 39.20 -2.26
C VAL A 328 -12.63 39.12 -3.09
N ASP A 329 -11.48 39.20 -2.42
CA ASP A 329 -10.17 38.87 -3.00
C ASP A 329 -10.11 37.37 -3.31
N LEU A 330 -10.15 37.02 -4.60
CA LEU A 330 -9.60 35.76 -5.09
C LEU A 330 -8.08 35.93 -5.18
N VAL A 331 -7.37 35.47 -4.15
CA VAL A 331 -5.94 35.18 -4.26
C VAL A 331 -5.83 33.90 -5.09
N PHE A 332 -5.65 34.06 -6.39
CA PHE A 332 -5.17 32.96 -7.23
C PHE A 332 -3.73 32.68 -6.81
N PHE A 333 -3.49 31.51 -6.20
CA PHE A 333 -2.22 30.85 -6.43
C PHE A 333 -2.29 30.40 -7.89
N GLU A 334 -1.62 31.12 -8.78
CA GLU A 334 -1.04 30.45 -9.93
C GLU A 334 -0.25 29.28 -9.34
N THR A 335 -0.77 28.05 -9.45
CA THR A 335 0.13 26.97 -9.80
C THR A 335 0.65 27.37 -11.16
N ALA A 336 1.73 28.15 -11.16
CA ALA A 336 2.61 28.15 -12.29
C ALA A 336 2.81 26.66 -12.58
N ALA A 337 2.31 26.18 -13.71
CA ALA A 337 3.11 25.26 -14.46
C ALA A 337 4.42 26.02 -14.64
N THR A 338 5.36 25.84 -13.69
CA THR A 338 6.72 26.23 -13.92
C THR A 338 7.11 25.39 -15.12
N THR A 339 7.01 26.00 -16.30
CA THR A 339 8.05 25.82 -17.28
C THR A 339 9.32 26.10 -16.50
N ALA A 340 9.90 25.04 -15.90
CA ALA A 340 11.13 25.11 -15.16
C ALA A 340 12.10 25.81 -16.08
N THR A 341 12.41 27.07 -15.76
CA THR A 341 13.23 27.88 -16.64
C THR A 341 14.57 27.16 -16.74
N ASN A 342 15.21 27.17 -17.91
CA ASN A 342 16.62 26.79 -18.07
C ASN A 342 17.58 27.72 -17.26
N GLY A 343 17.07 28.43 -16.24
CA GLY A 343 17.79 29.33 -15.39
C GLY A 343 18.77 28.55 -14.53
N THR A 344 20.03 28.95 -14.62
CA THR A 344 21.04 28.59 -13.63
C THR A 344 20.59 29.14 -12.27
N HIS A 345 20.01 28.30 -11.43
CA HIS A 345 19.76 28.66 -10.03
C HIS A 345 21.11 28.94 -9.36
N SER A 346 21.24 30.09 -8.69
CA SER A 346 22.42 30.36 -7.87
C SER A 346 22.40 29.40 -6.69
N LEU A 347 23.48 28.64 -6.50
CA LEU A 347 23.59 27.75 -5.35
C LEU A 347 23.54 28.57 -4.06
N PRO A 348 22.74 28.16 -3.05
CA PRO A 348 22.66 28.85 -1.77
C PRO A 348 23.90 28.65 -0.89
N PHE A 349 24.86 27.82 -1.34
CA PHE A 349 26.09 27.47 -0.66
C PHE A 349 27.25 27.32 -1.63
N LYS A 350 28.48 27.26 -1.10
CA LYS A 350 29.70 27.00 -1.86
C LYS A 350 30.17 25.56 -1.69
N LEU A 351 30.37 24.87 -2.83
CA LEU A 351 31.03 23.57 -2.89
C LEU A 351 32.56 23.76 -3.04
N ASN A 352 33.33 22.84 -2.45
CA ASN A 352 34.77 22.74 -2.67
C ASN A 352 35.07 22.14 -4.05
N ASP A 353 34.34 21.09 -4.46
CA ASP A 353 34.32 20.54 -5.81
C ASP A 353 32.98 20.92 -6.50
N PRO A 354 32.94 21.97 -7.35
CA PRO A 354 31.72 22.36 -8.04
C PRO A 354 31.26 21.31 -9.06
N ASP A 355 32.14 20.42 -9.53
CA ASP A 355 31.78 19.37 -10.48
C ASP A 355 31.00 18.23 -9.81
N LEU A 356 30.93 18.19 -8.47
CA LEU A 356 30.22 17.16 -7.72
C LEU A 356 28.70 17.25 -7.93
N LEU A 357 28.16 18.46 -7.98
CA LEU A 357 26.73 18.65 -8.18
C LEU A 357 26.36 18.39 -9.63
N LYS A 358 25.46 17.43 -9.83
CA LYS A 358 24.95 17.03 -11.14
C LYS A 358 23.44 17.07 -11.08
N GLN A 359 22.85 17.62 -12.15
CA GLN A 359 21.42 17.89 -12.24
C GLN A 359 20.73 17.09 -13.35
N ASP A 360 21.49 16.35 -14.14
CA ASP A 360 20.95 15.52 -15.21
C ASP A 360 20.93 14.05 -14.81
N SER A 361 20.07 13.25 -15.42
CA SER A 361 20.07 11.80 -15.20
C SER A 361 21.38 11.19 -15.70
N TYR A 362 21.76 10.05 -15.15
CA TYR A 362 23.06 9.44 -15.42
C TYR A 362 22.87 8.06 -16.04
N VAL A 363 23.19 7.91 -17.32
CA VAL A 363 23.01 6.66 -18.06
C VAL A 363 24.24 6.37 -18.90
N HIS A 364 24.82 5.18 -18.72
CA HIS A 364 25.98 4.72 -19.50
C HIS A 364 27.18 5.68 -19.45
N ASP A 365 27.47 6.23 -18.27
CA ASP A 365 28.52 7.23 -18.09
C ASP A 365 28.31 8.54 -18.85
N GLN A 366 27.05 8.88 -19.12
CA GLN A 366 26.65 10.13 -19.75
C GLN A 366 25.57 10.82 -18.93
N TRP A 367 25.63 12.16 -18.91
CA TRP A 367 24.59 13.02 -18.35
C TRP A 367 23.51 13.24 -19.42
N VAL A 368 22.28 12.82 -19.14
CA VAL A 368 21.19 12.75 -20.12
C VAL A 368 19.95 13.50 -19.66
N GLN A 369 19.27 14.13 -20.62
CA GLN A 369 17.95 14.72 -20.45
C GLN A 369 16.85 13.66 -20.59
N ALA A 370 15.64 13.98 -20.13
CA ALA A 370 14.45 13.20 -20.44
C ALA A 370 14.16 13.31 -21.94
N LYS A 371 13.72 12.23 -22.59
CA LYS A 371 13.31 12.29 -24.01
C LYS A 371 12.20 13.29 -24.28
N SER A 372 11.33 13.52 -23.31
CA SER A 372 10.27 14.53 -23.36
C SER A 372 10.79 15.98 -23.30
N GLY A 373 12.05 16.18 -22.91
CA GLY A 373 12.65 17.49 -22.62
C GLY A 373 12.15 18.14 -21.32
N LYS A 374 11.23 17.50 -20.58
CA LYS A 374 10.66 18.03 -19.35
C LYS A 374 11.66 17.93 -18.19
N ARG A 375 11.53 18.86 -17.24
CA ARG A 375 12.26 18.90 -15.98
C ARG A 375 11.28 19.17 -14.82
N PHE A 376 11.69 18.81 -13.60
CA PHE A 376 10.99 19.15 -12.37
C PHE A 376 11.92 19.85 -11.39
N ASP A 377 11.35 20.68 -10.54
CA ASP A 377 12.07 21.49 -9.57
C ASP A 377 12.42 20.69 -8.30
N VAL A 378 13.62 20.92 -7.77
CA VAL A 378 14.06 20.43 -6.46
C VAL A 378 13.98 21.59 -5.48
N ILE A 379 13.16 21.41 -4.45
CA ILE A 379 12.83 22.43 -3.46
C ILE A 379 13.64 22.18 -2.19
N ASP A 380 14.14 23.26 -1.59
CA ASP A 380 14.75 23.22 -0.26
C ASP A 380 13.66 23.30 0.80
N PRO A 381 13.39 22.22 1.57
CA PRO A 381 12.31 22.21 2.56
C PRO A 381 12.57 23.17 3.73
N GLY A 382 13.81 23.63 3.92
CA GLY A 382 14.16 24.63 4.92
C GLY A 382 13.76 26.05 4.53
N SER A 383 13.52 26.30 3.24
CA SER A 383 13.23 27.64 2.71
C SER A 383 12.07 27.73 1.71
N ASP A 384 11.48 26.58 1.32
CA ASP A 384 10.42 26.43 0.31
C ASP A 384 10.79 27.10 -1.03
N LYS A 385 12.09 27.10 -1.36
CA LYS A 385 12.64 27.70 -2.58
C LYS A 385 13.23 26.64 -3.48
N VAL A 386 13.00 26.78 -4.78
CA VAL A 386 13.66 26.00 -5.81
C VAL A 386 15.14 26.40 -5.88
N TRP A 387 16.04 25.41 -5.84
CA TRP A 387 17.48 25.64 -5.91
C TRP A 387 18.20 24.79 -6.96
N ALA A 388 17.51 23.81 -7.55
CA ALA A 388 17.98 22.99 -8.66
C ALA A 388 16.78 22.41 -9.43
N SER A 389 17.02 21.81 -10.60
CA SER A 389 16.01 21.05 -11.33
C SER A 389 16.62 19.76 -11.88
N CYS A 390 15.79 18.75 -12.14
CA CYS A 390 16.22 17.46 -12.72
C CYS A 390 15.34 17.06 -13.91
N PRO A 391 15.84 16.26 -14.87
CA PRO A 391 15.03 15.68 -15.91
C PRO A 391 13.84 14.91 -15.34
N ASP A 392 12.67 15.12 -15.94
CA ASP A 392 11.47 14.37 -15.60
C ASP A 392 11.34 13.16 -16.53
N ASN A 393 12.11 12.10 -16.24
CA ASN A 393 12.13 10.91 -17.08
C ASN A 393 10.77 10.19 -17.05
N GLY A 394 10.38 9.67 -18.21
CA GLY A 394 9.17 8.90 -18.42
C GLY A 394 9.44 7.42 -18.76
N VAL A 395 8.39 6.70 -19.13
CA VAL A 395 8.45 5.28 -19.53
C VAL A 395 9.39 5.07 -20.71
N GLU A 396 9.41 6.04 -21.63
CA GLU A 396 10.25 6.04 -22.84
C GLU A 396 11.76 6.05 -22.55
N ASP A 397 12.18 6.49 -21.37
CA ASP A 397 13.58 6.57 -20.97
C ASP A 397 14.10 5.24 -20.38
N VAL A 398 13.20 4.36 -19.95
CA VAL A 398 13.53 3.16 -19.16
C VAL A 398 14.33 2.12 -19.94
N ASP A 399 13.93 1.77 -21.16
CA ASP A 399 14.59 0.68 -21.92
C ASP A 399 16.08 1.00 -22.16
N ALA A 400 16.41 2.23 -22.55
CA ALA A 400 17.80 2.62 -22.80
C ALA A 400 18.70 2.44 -21.56
N ALA A 401 18.22 2.81 -20.37
CA ALA A 401 18.94 2.65 -19.12
C ALA A 401 19.10 1.19 -18.71
N VAL A 402 18.04 0.38 -18.85
CA VAL A 402 18.09 -1.05 -18.52
C VAL A 402 18.97 -1.83 -19.50
N GLN A 403 18.92 -1.51 -20.79
CA GLN A 403 19.79 -2.11 -21.81
C GLN A 403 21.27 -1.76 -21.55
N SER A 404 21.55 -0.53 -21.13
CA SER A 404 22.89 -0.13 -20.68
C SER A 404 23.37 -1.01 -19.51
N SER A 405 22.55 -1.15 -18.46
CA SER A 405 22.84 -2.04 -17.33
C SER A 405 23.05 -3.48 -17.74
N TYR A 406 22.24 -3.99 -18.66
CA TYR A 406 22.32 -5.37 -19.12
C TYR A 406 23.58 -5.64 -19.95
N ARG A 407 24.01 -4.70 -20.80
CA ARG A 407 25.28 -4.82 -21.54
C ARG A 407 26.46 -4.84 -20.57
N ALA A 408 26.51 -3.89 -19.64
CA ALA A 408 27.56 -3.82 -18.62
C ALA A 408 27.61 -5.07 -17.73
N PHE A 409 26.45 -5.66 -17.41
CA PHE A 409 26.35 -6.88 -16.60
C PHE A 409 27.13 -8.06 -17.18
N LYS A 410 27.14 -8.21 -18.51
CA LYS A 410 27.85 -9.32 -19.18
C LYS A 410 29.35 -9.34 -18.88
N GLU A 411 29.94 -8.17 -18.68
CA GLU A 411 31.37 -8.01 -18.36
C GLU A 411 31.59 -7.90 -16.85
N TYR A 412 30.76 -7.13 -16.15
CA TYR A 412 30.93 -6.90 -14.72
C TYR A 412 30.71 -8.16 -13.87
N SER A 413 29.79 -9.03 -14.27
CA SER A 413 29.47 -10.28 -13.56
C SER A 413 30.63 -11.28 -13.50
N ILE A 414 31.54 -11.24 -14.48
CA ILE A 414 32.73 -12.11 -14.56
C ILE A 414 34.01 -11.44 -14.03
N LEU A 415 33.94 -10.15 -13.68
CA LEU A 415 35.05 -9.45 -13.03
C LEU A 415 35.38 -10.15 -11.71
N ASN A 416 36.65 -10.39 -11.44
CA ASN A 416 37.01 -11.15 -10.24
C ASN A 416 36.56 -10.42 -8.96
N PRO A 417 36.22 -11.16 -7.87
CA PRO A 417 35.70 -10.56 -6.65
C PRO A 417 36.60 -9.48 -6.03
N ARG A 418 37.93 -9.68 -6.06
CA ARG A 418 38.91 -8.72 -5.53
C ARG A 418 38.89 -7.39 -6.27
N LYS A 419 38.69 -7.40 -7.59
CA LYS A 419 38.56 -6.18 -8.39
C LYS A 419 37.28 -5.43 -8.05
N ARG A 420 36.17 -6.14 -7.81
CA ARG A 420 34.93 -5.51 -7.32
C ARG A 420 35.12 -4.88 -5.93
N ALA A 421 35.83 -5.57 -5.03
CA ALA A 421 36.20 -5.03 -3.72
C ALA A 421 37.05 -3.75 -3.84
N GLN A 422 38.06 -3.74 -4.73
CA GLN A 422 38.91 -2.56 -4.98
C GLN A 422 38.10 -1.36 -5.49
N LEU A 423 37.12 -1.59 -6.39
CA LEU A 423 36.24 -0.53 -6.87
C LEU A 423 35.37 0.05 -5.75
N LEU A 424 34.81 -0.80 -4.89
CA LEU A 424 34.01 -0.37 -3.74
C LEU A 424 34.84 0.44 -2.72
N LEU A 425 36.08 0.02 -2.45
CA LEU A 425 37.01 0.78 -1.59
C LEU A 425 37.39 2.11 -2.21
N LYS A 426 37.63 2.16 -3.53
CA LYS A 426 37.93 3.43 -4.21
C LYS A 426 36.73 4.39 -4.16
N TRP A 427 35.52 3.87 -4.30
CA TRP A 427 34.30 4.66 -4.16
C TRP A 427 34.11 5.16 -2.73
N HIS A 428 34.37 4.32 -1.73
CA HIS A 428 34.40 4.70 -0.31
C HIS A 428 35.37 5.87 -0.05
N GLU A 429 36.60 5.79 -0.55
CA GLU A 429 37.60 6.87 -0.43
C GLU A 429 37.11 8.19 -1.04
N LEU A 430 36.52 8.12 -2.24
CA LEU A 430 36.04 9.31 -2.96
C LEU A 430 34.81 9.95 -2.29
N ILE A 431 33.89 9.15 -1.77
CA ILE A 431 32.75 9.64 -0.98
C ILE A 431 33.26 10.29 0.32
N THR A 432 34.24 9.66 0.98
CA THR A 432 34.86 10.22 2.20
C THR A 432 35.54 11.56 1.92
N ALA A 433 36.25 11.68 0.79
CA ALA A 433 36.89 12.93 0.38
C ALA A 433 35.87 14.04 0.02
N ALA A 434 34.70 13.67 -0.50
CA ALA A 434 33.63 14.59 -0.88
C ALA A 434 32.61 14.87 0.26
N LYS A 435 32.88 14.37 1.49
CA LYS A 435 31.90 14.33 2.59
C LYS A 435 31.25 15.69 2.89
N ASP A 436 32.04 16.74 3.03
CA ASP A 436 31.53 18.07 3.38
C ASP A 436 30.60 18.65 2.31
N ASP A 437 30.90 18.39 1.04
CA ASP A 437 30.11 18.88 -0.08
C ASP A 437 28.83 18.05 -0.28
N LEU A 438 28.91 16.72 -0.14
CA LEU A 438 27.72 15.86 -0.11
C LEU A 438 26.79 16.23 1.04
N ALA A 439 27.32 16.57 2.22
CA ALA A 439 26.52 16.97 3.37
C ALA A 439 25.75 18.27 3.12
N LYS A 440 26.35 19.25 2.41
CA LYS A 440 25.65 20.49 2.01
C LYS A 440 24.52 20.19 1.02
N ILE A 441 24.81 19.41 -0.04
CA ILE A 441 23.79 19.00 -1.03
C ILE A 441 22.62 18.31 -0.32
N LEU A 442 22.92 17.31 0.51
CA LEU A 442 21.93 16.56 1.27
C LEU A 442 21.09 17.47 2.18
N THR A 443 21.73 18.37 2.91
CA THR A 443 21.04 19.32 3.81
C THR A 443 20.02 20.18 3.05
N HIS A 444 20.34 20.61 1.84
CA HIS A 444 19.45 21.46 1.03
C HIS A 444 18.38 20.69 0.26
N GLU A 445 18.55 19.42 -0.10
CA GLU A 445 17.45 18.65 -0.72
C GLU A 445 16.55 17.97 0.33
N ASN A 446 17.10 17.56 1.47
CA ASN A 446 16.36 16.80 2.49
C ASN A 446 15.85 17.68 3.64
N GLY A 447 16.61 18.70 4.04
CA GLY A 447 16.32 19.59 5.16
C GLY A 447 17.05 19.26 6.46
N LYS A 448 17.51 18.02 6.67
CA LYS A 448 18.15 17.64 7.94
C LYS A 448 19.36 18.52 8.29
N PRO A 449 19.65 18.74 9.58
CA PRO A 449 20.80 19.53 10.00
C PRO A 449 22.12 19.01 9.40
N LEU A 450 23.06 19.92 9.13
CA LEU A 450 24.35 19.55 8.52
C LEU A 450 25.09 18.45 9.31
N ALA A 451 25.02 18.50 10.64
CA ALA A 451 25.61 17.46 11.50
C ALA A 451 24.96 16.08 11.28
N GLU A 452 23.64 16.02 11.05
CA GLU A 452 22.95 14.77 10.72
C GLU A 452 23.26 14.30 9.29
N SER A 453 23.43 15.22 8.34
CA SER A 453 23.88 14.90 6.97
C SER A 453 25.27 14.25 6.99
N ILE A 454 26.20 14.77 7.81
CA ILE A 454 27.50 14.13 8.04
C ILE A 454 27.34 12.77 8.73
N GLY A 455 26.47 12.68 9.74
CA GLY A 455 26.19 11.41 10.43
C GLY A 455 25.62 10.34 9.49
N GLU A 456 24.76 10.71 8.53
CA GLU A 456 24.29 9.80 7.49
C GLU A 456 25.45 9.35 6.59
N LEU A 457 26.34 10.24 6.17
CA LEU A 457 27.51 9.88 5.37
C LEU A 457 28.41 8.88 6.10
N ASP A 458 28.73 9.15 7.37
CA ASP A 458 29.57 8.27 8.19
C ASP A 458 28.91 6.88 8.37
N TYR A 459 27.59 6.83 8.61
CA TYR A 459 26.83 5.59 8.62
C TYR A 459 26.86 4.86 7.26
N SER A 460 26.66 5.61 6.17
CA SER A 460 26.55 5.06 4.82
C SER A 460 27.88 4.49 4.30
N LEU A 461 29.00 5.10 4.68
CA LEU A 461 30.35 4.63 4.38
C LEU A 461 30.66 3.26 5.00
N GLY A 462 29.95 2.89 6.07
CA GLY A 462 29.97 1.54 6.62
C GLY A 462 29.56 0.48 5.60
N PHE A 463 28.59 0.76 4.72
CA PHE A 463 28.13 -0.20 3.71
C PHE A 463 29.15 -0.43 2.59
N THR A 464 29.75 0.63 2.06
CA THR A 464 30.77 0.47 0.99
C THR A 464 31.99 -0.27 1.50
N TRP A 465 32.41 0.02 2.74
CA TRP A 465 33.47 -0.71 3.43
C TRP A 465 33.10 -2.18 3.66
N TRP A 466 31.92 -2.44 4.24
CA TRP A 466 31.45 -3.79 4.55
C TRP A 466 31.35 -4.66 3.30
N PHE A 467 30.68 -4.15 2.25
CA PHE A 467 30.43 -4.90 1.04
C PHE A 467 31.68 -5.10 0.18
N ALA A 468 32.72 -4.26 0.31
CA ALA A 468 34.02 -4.57 -0.26
C ALA A 468 34.59 -5.88 0.31
N GLY A 469 34.43 -6.10 1.62
CA GLY A 469 34.80 -7.35 2.26
C GLY A 469 33.92 -8.53 1.83
N GLU A 470 32.61 -8.33 1.78
CA GLU A 470 31.67 -9.39 1.37
C GLU A 470 31.87 -9.86 -0.07
N ALA A 471 32.34 -8.98 -0.97
CA ALA A 471 32.64 -9.34 -2.35
C ALA A 471 33.57 -10.57 -2.42
N GLU A 472 34.63 -10.61 -1.60
CA GLU A 472 35.59 -11.74 -1.57
C GLU A 472 35.11 -12.94 -0.71
N ARG A 473 33.98 -12.82 0.00
CA ARG A 473 33.46 -13.87 0.91
C ARG A 473 32.25 -14.61 0.37
N ILE A 474 31.81 -14.34 -0.85
CA ILE A 474 30.74 -15.08 -1.51
C ILE A 474 31.20 -16.53 -1.76
N GLN A 475 30.77 -17.44 -0.88
CA GLN A 475 31.16 -18.85 -0.90
C GLN A 475 29.98 -19.77 -1.23
N GLY A 476 30.27 -20.78 -2.04
CA GLY A 476 29.43 -21.94 -2.26
C GLY A 476 29.55 -22.99 -1.15
N SER A 477 29.04 -24.19 -1.37
CA SER A 477 29.17 -25.31 -0.43
C SER A 477 29.31 -26.64 -1.16
N ILE A 478 29.82 -27.67 -0.48
CA ILE A 478 29.93 -29.04 -1.00
C ILE A 478 29.32 -29.99 0.04
N ALA A 479 28.51 -30.94 -0.41
CA ALA A 479 27.87 -31.96 0.42
C ALA A 479 27.98 -33.34 -0.22
N VAL A 480 27.94 -34.38 0.62
CA VAL A 480 27.75 -35.78 0.19
C VAL A 480 26.26 -36.09 0.29
N PRO A 481 25.55 -36.32 -0.83
CA PRO A 481 24.14 -36.70 -0.78
C PRO A 481 23.98 -38.15 -0.32
N SER A 482 22.75 -38.53 0.04
CA SER A 482 22.42 -39.91 0.47
C SER A 482 22.67 -40.96 -0.62
N ALA A 483 22.56 -40.58 -1.90
CA ALA A 483 22.90 -41.44 -3.01
C ALA A 483 24.43 -41.68 -3.04
N PRO A 484 24.88 -42.96 -3.00
CA PRO A 484 26.30 -43.28 -2.91
C PRO A 484 27.07 -42.78 -4.13
N ASN A 485 28.39 -42.62 -3.94
CA ASN A 485 29.33 -42.24 -5.00
C ASN A 485 29.07 -40.87 -5.63
N ARG A 486 28.32 -39.98 -4.98
CA ARG A 486 28.04 -38.63 -5.51
C ARG A 486 28.68 -37.54 -4.65
N ARG A 487 28.96 -36.41 -5.29
CA ARG A 487 29.29 -35.13 -4.64
C ARG A 487 28.41 -34.05 -5.23
N THR A 488 27.76 -33.30 -4.37
CA THR A 488 26.94 -32.15 -4.75
C THR A 488 27.68 -30.89 -4.33
N PHE A 489 27.80 -29.92 -5.24
CA PHE A 489 28.39 -28.62 -4.94
C PHE A 489 27.43 -27.51 -5.40
N ILE A 490 27.43 -26.42 -4.64
CA ILE A 490 26.61 -25.24 -4.90
C ILE A 490 27.56 -24.10 -5.22
N ILE A 491 27.33 -23.41 -6.33
CA ILE A 491 27.98 -22.14 -6.66
C ILE A 491 26.96 -21.00 -6.52
N LYS A 492 27.43 -19.81 -6.16
CA LYS A 492 26.63 -18.58 -6.10
C LYS A 492 27.04 -17.64 -7.24
N GLN A 493 26.07 -17.12 -7.97
CA GLN A 493 26.31 -16.23 -9.12
C GLN A 493 25.45 -14.97 -9.03
N PRO A 494 25.90 -13.82 -9.57
CA PRO A 494 25.09 -12.61 -9.59
C PRO A 494 23.76 -12.82 -10.33
N ILE A 495 22.67 -12.23 -9.82
CA ILE A 495 21.31 -12.45 -10.36
C ILE A 495 21.04 -11.72 -11.68
N GLY A 496 21.72 -10.59 -11.96
CA GLY A 496 21.50 -9.80 -13.17
C GLY A 496 21.44 -8.30 -12.94
N VAL A 497 20.63 -7.63 -13.77
CA VAL A 497 20.28 -6.22 -13.59
C VAL A 497 19.31 -6.09 -12.42
N ALA A 498 19.66 -5.24 -11.45
CA ALA A 498 18.81 -4.85 -10.35
C ALA A 498 18.22 -3.44 -10.57
N VAL A 499 17.03 -3.20 -10.05
CA VAL A 499 16.44 -1.86 -9.92
C VAL A 499 16.35 -1.51 -8.45
N ALA A 500 16.77 -0.29 -8.08
CA ALA A 500 16.51 0.26 -6.77
C ALA A 500 15.58 1.47 -6.85
N LEU A 501 14.49 1.41 -6.10
CA LEU A 501 13.55 2.50 -5.89
C LEU A 501 13.79 3.03 -4.48
N VAL A 502 14.36 4.25 -4.36
CA VAL A 502 14.89 4.76 -3.09
C VAL A 502 14.12 6.00 -2.59
N PRO A 503 13.84 6.08 -1.28
CA PRO A 503 13.08 7.16 -0.66
C PRO A 503 13.96 8.39 -0.38
N TRP A 504 13.33 9.45 0.11
CA TRP A 504 13.96 10.74 0.36
C TRP A 504 14.61 10.91 1.73
N ASN A 505 14.30 10.05 2.71
CA ASN A 505 14.64 10.33 4.10
C ASN A 505 16.11 10.07 4.46
N PHE A 506 16.75 9.07 3.84
CA PHE A 506 18.19 8.80 3.96
C PHE A 506 18.76 8.47 2.57
N PRO A 507 18.81 9.46 1.65
CA PRO A 507 19.08 9.19 0.24
C PRO A 507 20.47 8.59 0.01
N ILE A 508 21.48 8.91 0.83
CA ILE A 508 22.83 8.34 0.69
C ILE A 508 22.82 6.91 1.21
N ALA A 509 22.30 6.71 2.42
CA ALA A 509 22.35 5.39 3.06
C ALA A 509 21.55 4.36 2.24
N MET A 510 20.38 4.75 1.73
CA MET A 510 19.53 3.86 0.94
C MET A 510 20.20 3.43 -0.37
N ILE A 511 20.99 4.31 -0.99
CA ILE A 511 21.73 3.97 -2.21
C ILE A 511 22.91 3.07 -1.87
N LEU A 512 23.79 3.48 -0.95
CA LEU A 512 25.02 2.73 -0.66
C LEU A 512 24.72 1.34 -0.08
N ARG A 513 23.64 1.20 0.70
CA ARG A 513 23.19 -0.10 1.22
C ARG A 513 22.77 -1.06 0.10
N LYS A 514 22.03 -0.57 -0.91
CA LYS A 514 21.54 -1.38 -2.03
C LYS A 514 22.62 -1.62 -3.09
N ALA A 515 23.27 -0.54 -3.54
CA ALA A 515 24.28 -0.57 -4.59
C ALA A 515 25.54 -1.30 -4.11
N GLY A 516 25.98 -1.08 -2.86
CA GLY A 516 27.13 -1.77 -2.29
C GLY A 516 26.98 -3.30 -2.33
N ALA A 517 25.83 -3.81 -1.89
CA ALA A 517 25.53 -5.25 -1.93
C ALA A 517 25.45 -5.79 -3.37
N ALA A 518 24.77 -5.06 -4.27
CA ALA A 518 24.63 -5.44 -5.67
C ALA A 518 25.97 -5.51 -6.40
N PHE A 519 26.81 -4.49 -6.22
CA PHE A 519 28.12 -4.40 -6.86
C PHE A 519 29.09 -5.44 -6.29
N ALA A 520 29.07 -5.69 -4.98
CA ALA A 520 29.83 -6.78 -4.37
C ALA A 520 29.44 -8.15 -4.97
N ALA A 521 28.14 -8.39 -5.15
CA ALA A 521 27.62 -9.60 -5.79
C ALA A 521 28.00 -9.73 -7.27
N GLY A 522 28.35 -8.64 -7.96
CA GLY A 522 28.61 -8.60 -9.40
C GLY A 522 27.39 -8.27 -10.27
N CYS A 523 26.37 -7.63 -9.69
CA CYS A 523 25.20 -7.11 -10.40
C CYS A 523 25.43 -5.68 -10.91
N THR A 524 24.60 -5.26 -11.85
CA THR A 524 24.48 -3.85 -12.26
C THR A 524 23.15 -3.28 -11.78
N MET A 525 23.04 -1.95 -11.68
CA MET A 525 21.88 -1.31 -11.06
C MET A 525 21.39 -0.08 -11.82
N VAL A 526 20.07 0.01 -11.98
CA VAL A 526 19.35 1.25 -12.31
C VAL A 526 18.65 1.76 -11.05
N VAL A 527 18.85 3.02 -10.70
CA VAL A 527 18.27 3.64 -9.49
C VAL A 527 17.30 4.74 -9.87
N LYS A 528 16.13 4.74 -9.23
CA LYS A 528 15.15 5.84 -9.28
C LYS A 528 15.06 6.47 -7.89
N PRO A 529 15.73 7.62 -7.66
CA PRO A 529 15.63 8.34 -6.40
C PRO A 529 14.32 9.12 -6.29
N SER A 530 13.88 9.32 -5.06
CA SER A 530 12.75 10.19 -4.76
C SER A 530 12.94 11.58 -5.39
N PRO A 531 11.90 12.20 -5.97
CA PRO A 531 12.00 13.54 -6.56
C PRO A 531 12.42 14.62 -5.55
N GLU A 532 12.19 14.41 -4.25
CA GLU A 532 12.58 15.35 -3.22
C GLU A 532 14.11 15.38 -3.01
N THR A 533 14.82 14.27 -3.24
CA THR A 533 16.28 14.19 -2.98
C THR A 533 17.07 13.44 -4.08
N PRO A 534 17.02 13.87 -5.34
CA PRO A 534 17.69 13.19 -6.44
C PRO A 534 19.19 13.52 -6.55
N LEU A 535 19.63 14.68 -6.04
CA LEU A 535 20.93 15.27 -6.39
C LEU A 535 22.09 14.53 -5.73
N THR A 536 21.92 14.09 -4.48
CA THR A 536 22.99 13.30 -3.85
C THR A 536 23.15 11.93 -4.51
N CYS A 537 22.08 11.34 -5.05
CA CYS A 537 22.17 10.12 -5.87
C CYS A 537 23.05 10.32 -7.11
N LEU A 538 22.84 11.43 -7.82
CA LEU A 538 23.61 11.80 -9.00
C LEU A 538 25.09 12.08 -8.64
N ALA A 539 25.34 12.74 -7.51
CA ALA A 539 26.70 12.95 -7.01
C ALA A 539 27.41 11.61 -6.69
N LEU A 540 26.71 10.65 -6.08
CA LEU A 540 27.24 9.31 -5.83
C LEU A 540 27.56 8.57 -7.13
N ALA A 541 26.73 8.72 -8.17
CA ALA A 541 26.99 8.13 -9.49
C ALA A 541 28.23 8.73 -10.16
N HIS A 542 28.41 10.05 -10.09
CA HIS A 542 29.63 10.73 -10.54
C HIS A 542 30.88 10.22 -9.83
N LEU A 543 30.80 10.02 -8.51
CA LEU A 543 31.91 9.45 -7.73
C LEU A 543 32.16 7.97 -8.08
N ALA A 544 31.14 7.21 -8.49
CA ALA A 544 31.30 5.84 -8.96
C ALA A 544 32.06 5.80 -10.31
N THR A 545 31.78 6.71 -11.25
CA THR A 545 32.63 6.89 -12.44
C THR A 545 34.08 7.13 -12.06
N LYS A 546 34.32 8.11 -11.18
CA LYS A 546 35.68 8.46 -10.72
C LYS A 546 36.37 7.27 -10.03
N ALA A 547 35.62 6.37 -9.40
CA ALA A 547 36.14 5.14 -8.79
C ALA A 547 36.55 4.07 -9.81
N GLY A 548 36.14 4.20 -11.07
CA GLY A 548 36.47 3.28 -12.16
C GLY A 548 35.40 2.22 -12.43
N PHE A 549 34.17 2.40 -11.95
CA PHE A 549 33.06 1.55 -12.39
C PHE A 549 32.81 1.75 -13.89
N ALA A 550 32.66 0.65 -14.63
CA ALA A 550 32.46 0.71 -16.09
C ALA A 550 31.10 1.34 -16.46
N PRO A 551 30.99 1.98 -17.64
CA PRO A 551 29.74 2.54 -18.12
C PRO A 551 28.57 1.56 -18.05
N GLY A 552 27.48 1.97 -17.42
CA GLY A 552 26.27 1.17 -17.26
C GLY A 552 26.22 0.28 -16.03
N VAL A 553 27.29 0.14 -15.24
CA VAL A 553 27.21 -0.61 -13.97
C VAL A 553 26.27 0.08 -12.98
N PHE A 554 26.30 1.41 -12.95
CA PHE A 554 25.38 2.24 -12.18
C PHE A 554 24.69 3.23 -13.13
N ASN A 555 23.35 3.31 -13.09
CA ASN A 555 22.57 4.30 -13.83
C ASN A 555 21.53 4.91 -12.88
N VAL A 556 21.16 6.17 -13.10
CA VAL A 556 20.20 6.92 -12.30
C VAL A 556 19.20 7.62 -13.22
N LEU A 557 17.90 7.38 -13.00
CA LEU A 557 16.82 8.08 -13.69
C LEU A 557 16.04 8.93 -12.69
N THR A 558 16.07 10.24 -12.88
CA THR A 558 15.28 11.19 -12.08
C THR A 558 13.88 11.35 -12.68
N THR A 559 12.87 11.55 -11.84
CA THR A 559 11.50 11.72 -12.30
C THR A 559 10.66 12.40 -11.23
N SER A 560 9.68 13.20 -11.64
CA SER A 560 8.76 13.93 -10.78
C SER A 560 7.84 13.00 -9.97
N LEU A 561 7.07 13.55 -9.04
CA LEU A 561 6.05 12.78 -8.33
C LEU A 561 4.98 12.23 -9.28
N GLU A 562 4.60 13.00 -10.30
CA GLU A 562 3.60 12.62 -11.31
C GLU A 562 4.06 11.43 -12.16
N ASN A 563 5.32 11.45 -12.61
CA ASN A 563 5.86 10.38 -13.45
C ASN A 563 6.47 9.20 -12.66
N THR A 564 6.62 9.33 -11.34
CA THR A 564 7.16 8.27 -10.50
C THR A 564 6.42 6.93 -10.65
N PRO A 565 5.07 6.86 -10.59
CA PRO A 565 4.36 5.59 -10.77
C PRO A 565 4.61 4.91 -12.14
N PRO A 566 4.35 5.54 -13.30
CA PRO A 566 4.52 4.88 -14.59
C PRO A 566 5.99 4.51 -14.89
N LEU A 567 6.97 5.37 -14.55
CA LEU A 567 8.39 5.04 -14.73
C LEU A 567 8.82 3.87 -13.83
N SER A 568 8.37 3.86 -12.56
CA SER A 568 8.70 2.77 -11.63
C SER A 568 8.06 1.44 -12.04
N GLU A 569 6.82 1.46 -12.55
CA GLU A 569 6.19 0.26 -13.11
C GLU A 569 6.99 -0.28 -14.29
N ALA A 570 7.33 0.58 -15.25
CA ALA A 570 8.12 0.19 -16.42
C ALA A 570 9.46 -0.45 -16.02
N LEU A 571 10.17 0.11 -15.04
CA LEU A 571 11.38 -0.50 -14.47
C LEU A 571 11.10 -1.87 -13.82
N CYS A 572 10.05 -1.97 -13.01
CA CYS A 572 9.70 -3.19 -12.29
C CYS A 572 9.27 -4.33 -13.22
N VAL A 573 8.60 -4.04 -14.34
CA VAL A 573 8.12 -5.08 -15.27
C VAL A 573 9.09 -5.37 -16.40
N HIS A 574 10.16 -4.58 -16.56
CA HIS A 574 11.10 -4.76 -17.66
C HIS A 574 11.69 -6.18 -17.70
N PRO A 575 11.72 -6.87 -18.87
CA PRO A 575 12.11 -8.28 -18.97
C PRO A 575 13.58 -8.58 -18.57
N LEU A 576 14.46 -7.60 -18.77
CA LEU A 576 15.89 -7.71 -18.42
C LEU A 576 16.19 -7.48 -16.92
N VAL A 577 15.28 -6.86 -16.18
CA VAL A 577 15.44 -6.68 -14.72
C VAL A 577 15.17 -8.02 -14.04
N LYS A 578 16.07 -8.45 -13.17
CA LYS A 578 15.97 -9.73 -12.43
C LYS A 578 15.69 -9.55 -10.94
N LYS A 579 15.95 -8.35 -10.43
CA LYS A 579 15.69 -7.99 -9.04
C LYS A 579 15.16 -6.57 -8.92
N VAL A 580 14.21 -6.37 -8.03
CA VAL A 580 13.80 -5.04 -7.56
C VAL A 580 14.07 -4.95 -6.06
N THR A 581 14.62 -3.83 -5.60
CA THR A 581 14.66 -3.47 -4.19
C THR A 581 13.98 -2.12 -4.00
N PHE A 582 13.09 -2.04 -3.00
CA PHE A 582 12.31 -0.85 -2.71
C PHE A 582 12.38 -0.53 -1.23
N THR A 583 12.59 0.75 -0.92
CA THR A 583 12.34 1.28 0.43
C THR A 583 11.32 2.40 0.34
N GLY A 584 10.31 2.38 1.20
CA GLY A 584 9.26 3.40 1.21
C GLY A 584 8.01 2.94 1.94
N SER A 585 6.84 3.46 1.56
CA SER A 585 5.60 3.13 2.25
C SER A 585 5.14 1.69 2.00
N THR A 586 4.49 1.09 3.00
CA THR A 586 3.92 -0.26 2.90
C THR A 586 2.93 -0.39 1.74
N ARG A 587 2.08 0.63 1.53
CA ARG A 587 1.14 0.69 0.41
C ARG A 587 1.83 0.55 -0.94
N VAL A 588 2.91 1.30 -1.18
CA VAL A 588 3.67 1.23 -2.44
C VAL A 588 4.47 -0.08 -2.51
N GLY A 589 4.99 -0.57 -1.39
CA GLY A 589 5.65 -1.88 -1.32
C GLY A 589 4.79 -3.03 -1.82
N LYS A 590 3.50 -3.06 -1.44
CA LYS A 590 2.53 -4.04 -1.93
C LYS A 590 2.33 -3.96 -3.45
N LEU A 591 2.26 -2.74 -4.00
CA LEU A 591 2.18 -2.53 -5.46
C LEU A 591 3.45 -3.04 -6.16
N VAL A 592 4.63 -2.68 -5.66
CA VAL A 592 5.93 -3.14 -6.20
C VAL A 592 6.04 -4.66 -6.16
N ALA A 593 5.60 -5.31 -5.08
CA ALA A 593 5.56 -6.77 -4.97
C ALA A 593 4.66 -7.39 -6.05
N GLY A 594 3.45 -6.84 -6.25
CA GLY A 594 2.53 -7.28 -7.30
C GLY A 594 3.11 -7.12 -8.72
N LEU A 595 3.80 -6.01 -8.99
CA LEU A 595 4.50 -5.79 -10.25
C LEU A 595 5.65 -6.80 -10.46
N CYS A 596 6.41 -7.10 -9.42
CA CYS A 596 7.48 -8.10 -9.48
C CYS A 596 6.95 -9.51 -9.74
N ALA A 597 5.77 -9.84 -9.21
CA ALA A 597 5.12 -11.14 -9.39
C ALA A 597 4.79 -11.44 -10.85
N LYS A 598 4.44 -10.42 -11.66
CA LYS A 598 4.18 -10.56 -13.11
C LYS A 598 5.31 -11.28 -13.86
N ASN A 599 6.56 -11.14 -13.40
CA ASN A 599 7.75 -11.73 -14.02
C ASN A 599 8.63 -12.54 -13.03
N LEU A 600 8.07 -12.96 -11.88
CA LEU A 600 8.75 -13.69 -10.82
C LEU A 600 10.11 -13.11 -10.42
N LYS A 601 10.20 -11.78 -10.32
CA LYS A 601 11.45 -11.10 -9.97
C LYS A 601 11.73 -11.22 -8.48
N LYS A 602 13.00 -11.43 -8.12
CA LYS A 602 13.40 -11.38 -6.70
C LYS A 602 13.17 -9.97 -6.19
N CYS A 603 12.48 -9.83 -5.07
CA CYS A 603 12.10 -8.54 -4.49
C CYS A 603 12.66 -8.42 -3.07
N THR A 604 13.14 -7.24 -2.70
CA THR A 604 13.49 -6.90 -1.31
C THR A 604 12.74 -5.63 -0.94
N LEU A 605 12.02 -5.67 0.17
CA LEU A 605 11.13 -4.59 0.60
C LEU A 605 11.51 -4.17 2.02
N GLU A 606 11.79 -2.88 2.18
CA GLU A 606 12.01 -2.20 3.46
C GLU A 606 10.92 -1.14 3.62
N LEU A 607 9.90 -1.42 4.42
CA LEU A 607 8.65 -0.65 4.42
C LEU A 607 8.48 0.16 5.71
N GLY A 608 7.26 0.65 5.94
CA GLY A 608 6.94 1.46 7.11
C GLY A 608 7.12 0.68 8.42
N GLY A 609 7.39 1.42 9.49
CA GLY A 609 7.42 0.90 10.86
C GLY A 609 6.43 1.65 11.74
N ASN A 610 5.96 1.00 12.80
CA ASN A 610 5.26 1.67 13.89
C ASN A 610 5.97 1.31 15.21
N CYS A 611 7.25 1.67 15.26
CA CYS A 611 8.22 1.07 16.16
C CYS A 611 7.89 1.40 17.63
N PRO A 612 7.65 0.38 18.48
CA PRO A 612 7.40 0.60 19.89
C PRO A 612 8.72 0.76 20.66
N PHE A 613 8.74 1.69 21.61
CA PHE A 613 9.84 1.94 22.53
C PHE A 613 9.33 1.76 23.95
N ILE A 614 9.84 0.76 24.67
CA ILE A 614 9.30 0.28 25.94
C ILE A 614 10.29 0.59 27.07
N VAL A 615 9.82 1.28 28.10
CA VAL A 615 10.62 1.67 29.28
C VAL A 615 9.98 1.06 30.53
N PHE A 616 10.71 0.15 31.19
CA PHE A 616 10.29 -0.48 32.44
C PHE A 616 10.74 0.33 33.67
N ASP A 617 10.14 0.08 34.84
CA ASP A 617 10.43 0.80 36.09
C ASP A 617 11.88 0.69 36.55
N ASP A 618 12.54 -0.42 36.22
CA ASP A 618 13.95 -0.69 36.57
C ASP A 618 14.95 -0.21 35.51
N ALA A 619 14.49 0.48 34.46
CA ALA A 619 15.35 1.04 33.43
C ALA A 619 16.25 2.15 33.99
N ASP A 620 17.36 2.40 33.30
CA ASP A 620 18.04 3.68 33.43
C ASP A 620 17.25 4.75 32.66
N LEU A 621 16.45 5.54 33.38
CA LEU A 621 15.51 6.50 32.76
C LEU A 621 16.23 7.62 32.01
N GLU A 622 17.40 8.05 32.50
CA GLU A 622 18.17 9.12 31.89
C GLU A 622 18.82 8.66 30.59
N GLU A 623 19.37 7.45 30.57
CA GLU A 623 19.89 6.82 29.35
C GLU A 623 18.75 6.54 28.36
N ALA A 624 17.64 5.96 28.82
CA ALA A 624 16.47 5.69 27.97
C ALA A 624 15.93 6.98 27.32
N ALA A 625 15.83 8.07 28.07
CA ALA A 625 15.37 9.36 27.54
C ALA A 625 16.38 9.97 26.54
N THR A 626 17.68 9.78 26.77
CA THR A 626 18.75 10.21 25.84
C THR A 626 18.69 9.43 24.53
N GLN A 627 18.59 8.10 24.61
CA GLN A 627 18.46 7.21 23.45
C GLN A 627 17.16 7.47 22.68
N PHE A 628 16.05 7.69 23.38
CA PHE A 628 14.79 8.06 22.76
C PHE A 628 14.91 9.39 22.01
N THR A 629 15.53 10.41 22.62
CA THR A 629 15.71 11.74 22.01
C THR A 629 16.53 11.62 20.71
N ALA A 630 17.64 10.89 20.73
CA ALA A 630 18.49 10.66 19.55
C ALA A 630 17.78 9.86 18.45
N LEU A 631 16.91 8.91 18.81
CA LEU A 631 16.16 8.10 17.87
C LEU A 631 14.95 8.85 17.26
N LYS A 632 14.15 9.51 18.10
CA LYS A 632 12.86 10.11 17.73
C LYS A 632 13.01 11.41 16.96
N TRP A 633 13.97 12.26 17.33
CA TRP A 633 14.06 13.62 16.77
C TRP A 633 15.03 13.71 15.60
N ARG A 634 15.87 12.69 15.39
CA ARG A 634 16.72 12.57 14.21
C ARG A 634 15.89 12.71 12.95
N ASN A 635 16.35 13.55 12.03
CA ASN A 635 15.70 13.87 10.77
C ASN A 635 14.24 14.33 10.97
N ALA A 636 13.97 15.09 12.03
CA ALA A 636 12.62 15.50 12.45
C ALA A 636 11.64 14.30 12.59
N GLY A 637 12.14 13.14 13.03
CA GLY A 637 11.36 11.90 13.18
C GLY A 637 11.10 11.12 11.90
N GLN A 638 11.68 11.54 10.77
CA GLN A 638 11.48 10.94 9.45
C GLN A 638 12.46 9.78 9.21
N ALA A 639 12.38 8.74 10.05
CA ALA A 639 13.10 7.49 9.86
C ALA A 639 12.14 6.33 10.08
N CYS A 640 12.21 5.29 9.24
CA CYS A 640 11.33 4.12 9.35
C CYS A 640 11.50 3.39 10.70
N VAL A 641 12.69 3.48 11.30
CA VAL A 641 13.00 2.91 12.61
C VAL A 641 12.68 3.84 13.79
N SER A 642 12.23 5.08 13.53
CA SER A 642 11.90 6.05 14.58
C SER A 642 10.87 5.47 15.54
N ALA A 643 11.07 5.72 16.84
CA ALA A 643 10.06 5.38 17.84
C ALA A 643 8.76 6.17 17.55
N ASN A 644 7.65 5.46 17.45
CA ASN A 644 6.35 6.07 17.18
C ASN A 644 5.42 5.96 18.41
N ARG A 645 5.47 4.81 19.09
CA ARG A 645 4.69 4.50 20.29
C ARG A 645 5.64 4.31 21.46
N LEU A 646 5.63 5.26 22.40
CA LEU A 646 6.46 5.23 23.59
C LEU A 646 5.66 4.65 24.75
N TYR A 647 5.95 3.42 25.15
CA TYR A 647 5.31 2.74 26.26
C TYR A 647 6.18 2.90 27.51
N VAL A 648 5.64 3.48 28.58
CA VAL A 648 6.36 3.68 29.84
C VAL A 648 5.58 3.07 30.99
N GLN A 649 6.26 2.26 31.80
CA GLN A 649 5.65 1.59 32.94
C GLN A 649 5.22 2.59 34.00
N SER A 650 4.17 2.25 34.74
CA SER A 650 3.45 3.18 35.60
C SER A 650 4.29 3.85 36.68
N GLY A 651 5.30 3.17 37.24
CA GLY A 651 6.23 3.71 38.23
C GLY A 651 7.26 4.69 37.64
N ALA A 652 7.65 4.51 36.38
CA ALA A 652 8.57 5.40 35.65
C ALA A 652 7.88 6.54 34.89
N TYR A 653 6.55 6.46 34.67
CA TYR A 653 5.83 7.30 33.72
C TYR A 653 6.04 8.81 33.91
N ASP A 654 5.85 9.34 35.11
CA ASP A 654 5.92 10.78 35.38
C ASP A 654 7.36 11.31 35.28
N GLU A 655 8.32 10.59 35.87
CA GLU A 655 9.73 11.00 35.86
C GLU A 655 10.35 10.90 34.46
N PHE A 656 10.07 9.82 33.72
CA PHE A 656 10.53 9.68 32.34
C PHE A 656 9.94 10.77 31.45
N THR A 657 8.65 11.09 31.61
CA THR A 657 8.00 12.19 30.88
C THR A 657 8.69 13.53 31.17
N ARG A 658 9.00 13.82 32.44
CA ARG A 658 9.73 15.02 32.86
C ARG A 658 11.10 15.11 32.19
N LEU A 659 11.89 14.05 32.24
CA LEU A 659 13.22 13.96 31.62
C LEU A 659 13.15 14.15 30.11
N LEU A 660 12.17 13.52 29.45
CA LEU A 660 11.99 13.62 28.01
C LEU A 660 11.62 15.04 27.58
N VAL A 661 10.71 15.72 28.30
CA VAL A 661 10.37 17.13 28.05
C VAL A 661 11.59 18.02 28.24
N GLU A 662 12.36 17.82 29.30
CA GLU A 662 13.57 18.60 29.56
C GLU A 662 14.59 18.47 28.42
N LYS A 663 14.87 17.25 27.96
CA LYS A 663 15.81 16.99 26.84
C LYS A 663 15.28 17.55 25.52
N THR A 664 14.00 17.32 25.21
CA THR A 664 13.38 17.74 23.95
C THR A 664 13.28 19.26 23.85
N SER A 665 13.07 19.97 24.97
CA SER A 665 13.02 21.45 24.99
C SER A 665 14.36 22.13 24.64
N LYS A 666 15.48 21.40 24.66
CA LYS A 666 16.81 21.89 24.29
C LYS A 666 17.05 21.85 22.77
N LEU A 667 16.13 21.25 21.99
CA LEU A 667 16.23 21.21 20.54
C LEU A 667 16.03 22.60 19.93
N LYS A 668 16.82 22.90 18.89
CA LYS A 668 16.80 24.16 18.15
C LYS A 668 16.28 23.89 16.75
N VAL A 669 15.02 24.27 16.52
CA VAL A 669 14.37 24.16 15.22
C VAL A 669 14.84 25.28 14.31
N GLY A 670 15.28 24.94 13.10
CA GLY A 670 15.74 25.93 12.13
C GLY A 670 16.15 25.29 10.81
N HIS A 671 16.57 26.12 9.85
CA HIS A 671 17.10 25.63 8.59
C HIS A 671 18.32 24.71 8.85
N GLY A 672 18.41 23.56 8.17
CA GLY A 672 19.46 22.56 8.45
C GLY A 672 20.90 23.06 8.25
N ALA A 673 21.09 24.01 7.33
CA ALA A 673 22.36 24.69 7.10
C ALA A 673 22.71 25.81 8.11
N ALA A 674 21.78 26.23 8.96
CA ALA A 674 22.04 27.31 9.94
C ALA A 674 22.84 26.78 11.14
N GLU A 675 23.79 27.59 11.62
CA GLU A 675 24.64 27.22 12.75
C GLU A 675 23.81 26.99 14.02
N GLY A 676 24.09 25.89 14.72
CA GLY A 676 23.42 25.55 15.98
C GLY A 676 22.02 24.96 15.82
N THR A 677 21.48 24.80 14.61
CA THR A 677 20.26 24.01 14.37
C THR A 677 20.50 22.57 14.77
N THR A 678 19.61 22.01 15.59
CA THR A 678 19.64 20.59 15.99
C THR A 678 18.43 19.80 15.51
N MET A 679 17.42 20.46 14.94
CA MET A 679 16.32 19.80 14.23
C MET A 679 15.91 20.64 13.02
N GLY A 680 15.89 20.01 11.84
CA GLY A 680 15.50 20.63 10.57
C GLY A 680 13.98 20.66 10.35
N PRO A 681 13.52 21.08 9.16
CA PRO A 681 12.15 20.92 8.71
C PRO A 681 11.79 19.44 8.48
N VAL A 682 10.49 19.16 8.38
CA VAL A 682 9.99 17.96 7.71
C VAL A 682 10.25 18.11 6.21
N THR A 683 10.64 17.05 5.51
CA THR A 683 11.07 17.13 4.10
C THR A 683 9.91 17.43 3.15
N THR A 684 8.66 17.09 3.51
CA THR A 684 7.49 17.28 2.63
C THR A 684 6.32 17.94 3.35
N PRO A 685 5.54 18.80 2.66
CA PRO A 685 4.40 19.49 3.27
C PRO A 685 3.29 18.53 3.70
N ARG A 686 3.02 17.47 2.91
CA ARG A 686 2.08 16.39 3.27
C ARG A 686 2.43 15.68 4.58
N GLY A 687 3.71 15.64 4.95
CA GLY A 687 4.16 15.08 6.23
C GLY A 687 3.73 15.92 7.42
N LEU A 688 3.69 17.24 7.27
CA LEU A 688 3.18 18.15 8.29
C LEU A 688 1.67 17.97 8.48
N GLU A 689 0.90 17.98 7.39
CA GLU A 689 -0.56 17.82 7.44
C GLU A 689 -0.96 16.54 8.18
N LYS A 690 -0.28 15.42 7.89
CA LYS A 690 -0.49 14.15 8.60
C LYS A 690 -0.18 14.27 10.10
N ALA A 691 0.94 14.90 10.44
CA ALA A 691 1.36 15.06 11.83
C ALA A 691 0.37 15.91 12.64
N GLU A 692 -0.14 16.99 12.05
CA GLU A 692 -1.17 17.83 12.66
C GLU A 692 -2.48 17.06 12.88
N GLN A 693 -2.91 16.28 11.89
CA GLN A 693 -4.10 15.43 12.00
C GLN A 693 -3.98 14.42 13.14
N GLN A 694 -2.84 13.74 13.25
CA GLN A 694 -2.60 12.76 14.31
C GLN A 694 -2.52 13.42 15.70
N ALA A 695 -1.88 14.59 15.82
CA ALA A 695 -1.84 15.32 17.07
C ALA A 695 -3.24 15.82 17.49
N ALA A 696 -4.02 16.33 16.54
CA ALA A 696 -5.40 16.78 16.77
C ALA A 696 -6.32 15.61 17.17
N ASP A 697 -6.16 14.45 16.52
CA ASP A 697 -6.87 13.21 16.86
C ASP A 697 -6.58 12.76 18.30
N ALA A 698 -5.30 12.73 18.69
CA ALA A 698 -4.91 12.34 20.04
C ALA A 698 -5.55 13.27 21.09
N VAL A 699 -5.48 14.59 20.88
CA VAL A 699 -6.08 15.58 21.80
C VAL A 699 -7.59 15.44 21.86
N LYS A 700 -8.26 15.22 20.71
CA LYS A 700 -9.71 14.98 20.64
C LYS A 700 -10.12 13.75 21.47
N HIS A 701 -9.27 12.73 21.53
CA HIS A 701 -9.49 11.51 22.31
C HIS A 701 -8.90 11.56 23.73
N GLY A 702 -8.54 12.74 24.23
CA GLY A 702 -8.19 12.94 25.64
C GLY A 702 -6.70 12.95 25.97
N ALA A 703 -5.81 12.81 24.96
CA ALA A 703 -4.39 13.03 25.17
C ALA A 703 -4.11 14.49 25.56
N LYS A 704 -3.07 14.70 26.35
CA LYS A 704 -2.63 16.02 26.79
C LYS A 704 -1.31 16.38 26.14
N LEU A 705 -1.27 17.54 25.50
CA LEU A 705 -0.04 18.12 25.00
C LEU A 705 0.77 18.66 26.19
N VAL A 706 2.02 18.19 26.33
CA VAL A 706 2.94 18.62 27.40
C VAL A 706 4.16 19.38 26.86
N LEU A 707 4.42 19.30 25.55
CA LEU A 707 5.42 20.10 24.84
C LEU A 707 4.98 20.31 23.38
N GLY A 708 5.34 21.45 22.80
CA GLY A 708 5.05 21.79 21.40
C GLY A 708 3.65 22.36 21.20
N THR A 709 3.15 22.33 19.97
CA THR A 709 1.80 22.83 19.63
C THR A 709 0.96 21.78 18.92
N GLY A 710 1.56 20.68 18.45
CA GLY A 710 0.90 19.73 17.55
C GLY A 710 0.53 20.35 16.20
N LYS A 711 1.11 21.52 15.86
CA LYS A 711 0.81 22.27 14.64
C LYS A 711 2.08 22.62 13.88
N ALA A 712 1.98 22.59 12.56
CA ALA A 712 2.93 23.16 11.63
C ALA A 712 3.07 24.67 11.88
N HIS A 713 4.26 25.21 11.60
CA HIS A 713 4.48 26.64 11.60
C HIS A 713 3.72 27.22 10.39
N ALA A 714 2.59 27.88 10.63
CA ALA A 714 1.85 28.54 9.56
C ALA A 714 2.74 29.60 8.89
N LYS A 715 3.02 29.43 7.57
CA LYS A 715 3.88 30.27 6.70
C LYS A 715 4.38 31.55 7.40
N ALA A 716 5.39 31.41 8.25
CA ALA A 716 5.88 32.53 9.04
C ALA A 716 6.48 33.55 8.07
N LYS A 717 5.94 34.78 8.07
CA LYS A 717 6.48 35.86 7.23
C LYS A 717 7.92 36.11 7.64
N ALA A 718 8.80 36.21 6.64
CA ALA A 718 10.08 36.87 6.82
C ALA A 718 9.82 38.28 7.37
N ASP A 719 10.70 38.75 8.26
CA ASP A 719 10.70 40.12 8.83
C ASP A 719 10.26 40.23 10.30
N GLU A 720 10.73 39.36 11.21
CA GLU A 720 10.96 39.76 12.60
C GLU A 720 12.31 39.21 13.13
N GLY A 721 13.28 40.11 13.26
CA GLY A 721 14.69 39.84 13.57
C GLY A 721 14.95 39.29 14.97
N SER A 722 14.73 38.00 15.18
CA SER A 722 15.06 37.30 16.44
C SER A 722 16.34 36.45 16.41
N GLY A 723 17.02 36.29 15.26
CA GLY A 723 18.28 35.52 15.19
C GLY A 723 18.17 34.02 15.55
N LEU A 724 16.98 33.54 15.90
CA LEU A 724 16.58 32.16 16.18
C LEU A 724 15.15 31.96 15.63
N GLY A 725 14.94 32.43 14.40
CA GLY A 725 13.64 32.54 13.77
C GLY A 725 12.94 31.18 13.68
N LYS A 726 11.74 31.09 14.25
CA LYS A 726 10.82 29.98 14.03
C LYS A 726 10.56 29.85 12.53
N GLY A 727 11.31 28.97 11.87
CA GLY A 727 10.97 28.36 10.58
C GLY A 727 10.39 29.30 9.52
N VAL A 728 11.05 30.42 9.22
CA VAL A 728 10.58 31.34 8.18
C VAL A 728 10.66 30.66 6.82
N GLY A 729 9.51 30.47 6.18
CA GLY A 729 9.40 30.02 4.79
C GLY A 729 9.66 28.54 4.51
N GLY A 730 9.80 27.65 5.50
CA GLY A 730 10.00 26.21 5.26
C GLY A 730 8.98 25.32 5.98
N TYR A 731 9.18 24.00 5.89
CA TYR A 731 8.23 22.99 6.39
C TYR A 731 8.49 22.61 7.86
N PHE A 732 8.25 23.53 8.78
CA PHE A 732 8.64 23.35 10.19
C PHE A 732 7.48 22.96 11.11
N MET A 733 7.81 22.20 12.16
CA MET A 733 6.93 21.85 13.28
C MET A 733 7.77 21.77 14.56
N ASP A 734 7.25 22.30 15.67
CA ASP A 734 7.91 22.17 16.98
C ASP A 734 7.85 20.70 17.44
N PRO A 735 8.90 20.18 18.09
CA PRO A 735 8.87 18.83 18.63
C PRO A 735 7.75 18.74 19.67
N THR A 736 6.80 17.84 19.41
CA THR A 736 5.55 17.77 20.17
C THR A 736 5.50 16.48 20.98
N ILE A 737 5.15 16.59 22.26
CA ILE A 737 4.98 15.44 23.16
C ILE A 737 3.54 15.42 23.69
N LEU A 738 2.90 14.27 23.54
CA LEU A 738 1.55 13.97 24.00
C LEU A 738 1.60 12.89 25.09
N THR A 739 0.84 13.08 26.15
CA THR A 739 0.68 12.13 27.27
C THR A 739 -0.76 11.65 27.36
N GLY A 740 -0.99 10.52 28.04
CA GLY A 740 -2.33 9.94 28.15
C GLY A 740 -2.80 9.31 26.83
N MET A 741 -1.85 8.80 26.03
CA MET A 741 -2.17 8.11 24.78
C MET A 741 -2.85 6.78 25.04
N THR A 742 -3.79 6.40 24.17
CA THR A 742 -4.53 5.12 24.23
C THR A 742 -4.50 4.41 22.86
N GLN A 743 -4.82 3.11 22.84
CA GLN A 743 -4.83 2.29 21.61
C GLN A 743 -5.95 2.68 20.61
N ASP A 744 -6.84 3.60 20.98
CA ASP A 744 -7.91 4.09 20.11
C ASP A 744 -7.48 5.30 19.26
N MET A 745 -6.34 5.92 19.58
CA MET A 745 -5.82 7.09 18.87
C MET A 745 -5.05 6.67 17.62
N LEU A 746 -5.10 7.47 16.55
CA LEU A 746 -4.50 7.14 15.25
C LEU A 746 -3.01 6.78 15.33
N MET A 747 -2.24 7.48 16.17
CA MET A 747 -0.80 7.21 16.37
C MET A 747 -0.49 5.80 16.89
N SER A 748 -1.47 5.09 17.46
CA SER A 748 -1.30 3.69 17.87
C SER A 748 -1.24 2.73 16.66
N ARG A 749 -1.83 3.10 15.52
CA ARG A 749 -1.95 2.25 14.32
C ARG A 749 -1.10 2.75 13.16
N GLU A 750 -0.89 4.06 13.09
CA GLU A 750 -0.20 4.71 11.98
C GLU A 750 1.15 5.30 12.36
N GLU A 751 2.13 5.13 11.47
CA GLU A 751 3.41 5.83 11.54
C GLU A 751 3.22 7.34 11.37
N THR A 752 3.76 8.15 12.30
CA THR A 752 3.68 9.62 12.22
C THR A 752 4.65 10.19 11.19
N PHE A 753 5.90 9.70 11.19
CA PHE A 753 6.97 10.18 10.31
C PHE A 753 7.22 11.70 10.36
N ALA A 754 7.11 12.27 11.57
CA ALA A 754 7.25 13.70 11.86
C ALA A 754 7.61 13.89 13.35
N PRO A 755 7.90 15.13 13.82
CA PRO A 755 8.38 15.36 15.17
C PRO A 755 7.22 15.42 16.19
N VAL A 756 6.45 14.33 16.28
CA VAL A 756 5.39 14.11 17.29
C VAL A 756 5.60 12.78 18.01
N ALA A 757 5.65 12.79 19.34
CA ALA A 757 5.80 11.62 20.19
C ALA A 757 4.59 11.46 21.13
N GLY A 758 4.03 10.25 21.19
CA GLY A 758 2.94 9.91 22.09
C GLY A 758 3.38 8.91 23.17
N ILE A 759 3.12 9.23 24.44
CA ILE A 759 3.46 8.41 25.62
C ILE A 759 2.22 7.65 26.11
N PHE A 760 2.33 6.33 26.09
CA PHE A 760 1.35 5.35 26.55
C PHE A 760 1.79 4.80 27.91
N LYS A 761 0.86 4.75 28.87
CA LYS A 761 1.12 4.19 30.20
C LYS A 761 0.72 2.71 30.22
N PHE A 762 1.59 1.84 30.73
CA PHE A 762 1.28 0.43 30.96
C PHE A 762 1.61 0.03 32.40
N GLU A 763 1.02 -1.06 32.88
CA GLU A 763 1.26 -1.57 34.24
C GLU A 763 2.12 -2.85 34.22
N LYS A 764 1.85 -3.76 33.27
CA LYS A 764 2.45 -5.10 33.22
C LYS A 764 3.24 -5.35 31.93
N GLU A 765 4.24 -6.21 32.03
CA GLU A 765 5.08 -6.59 30.89
C GLU A 765 4.26 -7.20 29.74
N GLU A 766 3.31 -8.09 30.06
CA GLU A 766 2.48 -8.77 29.07
C GLU A 766 1.59 -7.80 28.28
N GLU A 767 1.13 -6.73 28.93
CA GLU A 767 0.34 -5.66 28.32
C GLU A 767 1.19 -4.84 27.33
N ALA A 768 2.40 -4.45 27.74
CA ALA A 768 3.33 -3.72 26.86
C ALA A 768 3.69 -4.53 25.60
N VAL A 769 3.96 -5.83 25.74
CA VAL A 769 4.23 -6.73 24.60
C VAL A 769 3.01 -6.85 23.70
N LYS A 770 1.82 -7.07 24.27
CA LYS A 770 0.58 -7.17 23.50
C LYS A 770 0.36 -5.92 22.66
N TRP A 771 0.45 -4.73 23.27
CA TRP A 771 0.26 -3.48 22.54
C TRP A 771 1.38 -3.21 21.54
N ALA A 772 2.64 -3.50 21.89
CA ALA A 772 3.76 -3.36 20.97
C ALA A 772 3.56 -4.18 19.69
N ASN A 773 3.04 -5.40 19.81
CA ASN A 773 2.81 -6.32 18.69
C ASN A 773 1.49 -6.08 17.94
N ASP A 774 0.55 -5.33 18.52
CA ASP A 774 -0.76 -4.99 17.93
C ASP A 774 -0.63 -3.95 16.81
N THR A 775 0.01 -4.37 15.72
CA THR A 775 0.22 -3.62 14.49
C THR A 775 0.54 -4.58 13.35
N SER A 776 0.17 -4.20 12.12
CA SER A 776 0.56 -4.96 10.93
C SER A 776 2.05 -4.82 10.58
N MET A 777 2.75 -3.87 11.21
CA MET A 777 4.16 -3.57 10.98
C MET A 777 5.07 -4.33 11.96
N GLY A 778 6.33 -4.50 11.60
CA GLY A 778 7.33 -5.25 12.38
C GLY A 778 8.76 -4.92 11.99
N LEU A 779 9.10 -3.63 11.90
CA LEU A 779 10.44 -3.18 11.47
C LEU A 779 11.44 -3.20 12.62
N ALA A 780 11.27 -2.29 13.59
CA ALA A 780 12.12 -2.18 14.77
C ALA A 780 11.30 -2.08 16.06
N SER A 781 11.88 -2.49 17.17
CA SER A 781 11.35 -2.27 18.52
C SER A 781 12.50 -2.05 19.50
N TYR A 782 12.23 -1.39 20.62
CA TYR A 782 13.22 -1.03 21.62
C TYR A 782 12.70 -1.32 23.02
N ALA A 783 13.54 -1.90 23.89
CA ALA A 783 13.21 -2.20 25.27
C ALA A 783 14.33 -1.77 26.22
N PHE A 784 13.94 -1.09 27.31
CA PHE A 784 14.84 -0.57 28.33
C PHE A 784 14.50 -1.15 29.70
N THR A 785 15.44 -1.90 30.29
CA THR A 785 15.32 -2.55 31.60
C THR A 785 16.70 -3.04 32.06
N LYS A 786 16.92 -3.10 33.39
CA LYS A 786 18.13 -3.69 33.97
C LYS A 786 18.02 -5.20 34.19
N ASN A 787 16.83 -5.78 34.02
CA ASN A 787 16.59 -7.20 34.19
C ASN A 787 16.96 -7.99 32.91
N VAL A 788 17.98 -8.84 33.00
CA VAL A 788 18.46 -9.66 31.87
C VAL A 788 17.40 -10.64 31.36
N ASP A 789 16.66 -11.30 32.25
CA ASP A 789 15.61 -12.25 31.85
C ASP A 789 14.51 -11.52 31.08
N ARG A 790 14.19 -10.28 31.48
CA ARG A 790 13.24 -9.43 30.75
C ARG A 790 13.80 -9.02 29.39
N LEU A 791 15.07 -8.60 29.28
CA LEU A 791 15.67 -8.29 27.97
C LEU A 791 15.57 -9.47 27.01
N TRP A 792 15.81 -10.69 27.50
CA TRP A 792 15.69 -11.89 26.69
C TRP A 792 14.24 -12.17 26.28
N ARG A 793 13.28 -12.06 27.21
CA ARG A 793 11.85 -12.17 26.87
C ARG A 793 11.40 -11.10 25.88
N MET A 794 11.90 -9.87 25.97
CA MET A 794 11.60 -8.82 25.00
C MET A 794 12.16 -9.15 23.63
N LEU A 795 13.40 -9.67 23.56
CA LEU A 795 13.99 -10.11 22.30
C LEU A 795 13.17 -11.18 21.60
N GLU A 796 12.64 -12.15 22.34
CA GLU A 796 11.86 -13.27 21.78
C GLU A 796 10.40 -12.92 21.51
N ASN A 797 9.76 -12.11 22.35
CA ASN A 797 8.33 -11.86 22.29
C ASN A 797 7.94 -10.63 21.46
N LEU A 798 8.86 -9.71 21.16
CA LEU A 798 8.57 -8.54 20.32
C LEU A 798 8.64 -8.92 18.83
N GLU A 799 7.55 -8.71 18.11
CA GLU A 799 7.41 -9.10 16.71
C GLU A 799 7.94 -8.01 15.76
N ALA A 800 9.26 -7.76 15.83
CA ALA A 800 9.96 -6.89 14.91
C ALA A 800 11.27 -7.51 14.41
N GLY A 801 11.68 -7.12 13.20
CA GLY A 801 12.91 -7.65 12.58
C GLY A 801 14.21 -7.20 13.27
N MET A 802 14.15 -6.12 14.04
CA MET A 802 15.29 -5.55 14.77
C MET A 802 14.87 -5.12 16.18
N ILE A 803 15.56 -5.61 17.21
CA ILE A 803 15.27 -5.27 18.61
C ILE A 803 16.46 -4.53 19.23
N GLY A 804 16.25 -3.30 19.67
CA GLY A 804 17.20 -2.54 20.48
C GLY A 804 17.03 -2.85 21.96
N LEU A 805 18.04 -3.42 22.59
CA LEU A 805 18.05 -3.77 24.01
C LEU A 805 18.94 -2.76 24.76
N ASN A 806 18.33 -1.85 25.54
CA ASN A 806 19.00 -0.72 26.19
C ASN A 806 19.78 0.21 25.23
N THR A 807 19.36 0.28 23.96
CA THR A 807 19.94 1.17 22.93
C THR A 807 18.85 1.65 21.99
N GLY A 808 18.92 2.93 21.59
CA GLY A 808 18.07 3.50 20.54
C GLY A 808 18.66 3.34 19.14
N ASN A 809 19.88 2.80 19.02
CA ASN A 809 20.55 2.56 17.74
C ASN A 809 20.88 1.08 17.56
N SER A 810 20.18 0.44 16.60
CA SER A 810 20.36 -0.96 16.22
C SER A 810 20.93 -1.13 14.79
N SER A 811 21.19 -0.03 14.07
CA SER A 811 21.59 -0.07 12.67
C SER A 811 23.10 -0.19 12.51
N ALA A 812 23.55 -1.21 11.77
CA ALA A 812 24.96 -1.44 11.46
C ALA A 812 25.11 -2.20 10.12
N ALA A 813 26.23 -2.03 9.42
CA ALA A 813 26.43 -2.66 8.11
C ALA A 813 26.61 -4.18 8.21
N GLU A 814 27.16 -4.65 9.32
CA GLU A 814 27.40 -6.04 9.68
C GLU A 814 26.18 -6.78 10.25
N SER A 815 25.12 -6.04 10.60
CA SER A 815 23.88 -6.61 11.15
C SER A 815 22.79 -6.67 10.07
N PRO A 816 21.98 -7.75 9.95
CA PRO A 816 20.86 -7.79 9.03
C PRO A 816 19.81 -6.72 9.35
N PHE A 817 19.68 -5.73 8.46
CA PHE A 817 18.61 -4.74 8.53
C PHE A 817 17.40 -5.22 7.72
N GLY A 818 16.23 -5.21 8.36
CA GLY A 818 14.95 -5.30 7.68
C GLY A 818 13.82 -5.80 8.55
N GLY A 819 12.58 -5.62 8.08
CA GLY A 819 11.37 -5.95 8.85
C GLY A 819 10.93 -7.42 8.77
N ILE A 820 9.85 -7.69 9.50
CA ILE A 820 8.93 -8.82 9.33
C ILE A 820 7.50 -8.27 9.15
N LYS A 821 6.49 -9.14 9.03
CA LYS A 821 5.09 -8.75 8.77
C LYS A 821 4.98 -7.83 7.53
N GLU A 822 4.18 -6.77 7.59
CA GLU A 822 4.04 -5.81 6.49
C GLU A 822 5.18 -4.77 6.43
N SER A 823 6.19 -4.84 7.30
CA SER A 823 7.39 -4.02 7.17
C SER A 823 8.36 -4.53 6.10
N GLY A 824 8.04 -5.65 5.46
CA GLY A 824 8.71 -6.13 4.26
C GLY A 824 9.42 -7.47 4.42
N TYR A 825 10.23 -7.83 3.42
CA TYR A 825 10.96 -9.09 3.36
C TYR A 825 12.27 -8.96 2.57
N GLY A 826 13.19 -9.90 2.81
CA GLY A 826 14.60 -9.74 2.49
C GLY A 826 15.33 -8.92 3.55
N LYS A 827 16.65 -8.75 3.40
CA LYS A 827 17.48 -7.92 4.30
C LYS A 827 18.53 -7.17 3.48
N GLU A 828 18.89 -5.98 3.92
CA GLU A 828 19.76 -5.08 3.14
C GLU A 828 21.16 -4.88 3.71
N SER A 829 21.47 -5.50 4.84
CA SER A 829 22.82 -5.53 5.41
C SER A 829 23.12 -6.88 6.07
N GLY A 830 24.30 -7.03 6.67
CA GLY A 830 24.69 -8.23 7.38
C GLY A 830 25.57 -9.19 6.60
N LYS A 831 26.26 -10.05 7.35
CA LYS A 831 27.14 -11.11 6.82
C LYS A 831 26.37 -12.13 6.01
N ASP A 832 26.73 -12.32 4.74
CA ASP A 832 26.15 -13.27 3.79
C ASP A 832 24.64 -13.09 3.49
N VAL A 833 23.94 -12.14 4.13
CA VAL A 833 22.49 -11.98 4.02
C VAL A 833 22.15 -11.04 2.87
N ALA A 834 22.60 -9.79 2.93
CA ALA A 834 22.28 -8.78 1.91
C ALA A 834 22.85 -9.14 0.53
N VAL A 835 24.09 -9.60 0.47
CA VAL A 835 24.71 -10.01 -0.80
C VAL A 835 23.95 -11.18 -1.45
N ARG A 836 23.39 -12.10 -0.65
CA ARG A 836 22.55 -13.22 -1.12
C ARG A 836 21.25 -12.75 -1.76
N GLU A 837 20.75 -11.58 -1.39
CA GLU A 837 19.60 -10.98 -2.06
C GLU A 837 19.87 -10.67 -3.54
N TYR A 838 21.15 -10.59 -3.95
CA TYR A 838 21.62 -10.32 -5.31
C TYR A 838 22.28 -11.53 -5.98
N LEU A 839 22.18 -12.73 -5.38
CA LEU A 839 22.77 -13.96 -5.90
C LEU A 839 21.68 -15.00 -6.24
N ILE A 840 22.02 -15.87 -7.19
CA ILE A 840 21.35 -17.14 -7.46
C ILE A 840 22.26 -18.30 -7.09
N GLU A 841 21.67 -19.42 -6.72
CA GLU A 841 22.39 -20.65 -6.42
C GLU A 841 22.25 -21.63 -7.58
N LYS A 842 23.36 -22.29 -7.96
CA LYS A 842 23.35 -23.37 -8.93
C LYS A 842 24.01 -24.60 -8.35
N THR A 843 23.32 -25.72 -8.48
CA THR A 843 23.76 -27.01 -7.95
C THR A 843 24.35 -27.85 -9.07
N GLY A 844 25.61 -28.25 -8.92
CA GLY A 844 26.24 -29.28 -9.72
C GLY A 844 26.34 -30.58 -8.92
N THR A 845 26.22 -31.72 -9.61
CA THR A 845 26.43 -33.03 -8.98
C THR A 845 27.25 -33.90 -9.91
N PHE A 846 28.33 -34.48 -9.36
CA PHE A 846 29.14 -35.47 -10.07
C PHE A 846 28.99 -36.84 -9.41
N THR A 847 29.02 -37.89 -10.22
CA THR A 847 29.21 -39.26 -9.75
C THR A 847 30.70 -39.59 -9.88
N ILE A 848 31.31 -40.03 -8.80
CA ILE A 848 32.72 -40.41 -8.74
C ILE A 848 32.80 -41.93 -8.86
N SER A 849 33.51 -42.43 -9.87
CA SER A 849 33.78 -43.86 -10.02
C SER A 849 34.87 -44.31 -9.04
N GLY A 850 34.69 -45.48 -8.42
CA GLY A 850 35.75 -46.15 -7.66
C GLY A 850 36.17 -45.50 -6.34
N GLN A 851 35.35 -44.63 -5.74
CA GLN A 851 35.58 -44.08 -4.39
C GLN A 851 34.50 -44.52 -3.40
N TYR A 852 34.90 -44.73 -2.15
CA TYR A 852 34.04 -44.94 -0.97
C TYR A 852 33.77 -43.62 -0.26
#